data_AF-A0A7W1DPP8-F1
#
_entry.id   AF-A0A7W1DPP8-F1
#
_cell.length_a   1.000
_cell.length_b   1.000
_cell.length_c   1.000
_cell.angle_alpha   90.00
_cell.angle_beta   90.00
_cell.angle_gamma   90.00
#
_symmetry.space_group_name_H-M   'P 1'
#
loop_
_entity.id
_entity.type
_entity.pdbx_description
1 polymer ?
#
loop_
_entity_poly.entity_id
_entity_poly.type
_entity_poly.pdbx_seq_one_letter_code
_entity_poly.pdbx_strand_id
1 'polypeptide(L)'
;SSTFKVAYFNVQSGKGSPGLPGRPIHFFATSNCTDSSQPLNAWGVGFFQEHLRAAVADPQIVALGVSEAWPCATPSALRQALEWKAHSSERNGVALLARHGFAGPEEWVQLDTSLNVSPRDTMWVVRIPVCLDAICSASINVFSAHWYAEGVRTPSMEEYDATLVASYSRQAMQTVAFLQSAGGADPHILVGDLNTWEGTKFVCEQAPVNAGLSYLRDAAYVDAWPLLHGGAEGFTGMLNRVKCGTPEGYAWKRPDYVWSPAHYTPVSIARFGMVTPGDAAPSDHYGLIAEFPWPGTSAAPLPPPPTSTPAGGGEVILHAWEAATIVGNWNAVPDPSAAGGMRLWNPDQGAPKLTVAAASPANYFDLTFTADAGRPYRLWIRGRAENNAWTNDSVFVQFSGTVSEWGTPENRIGTTAAASLSIEEGSGMGLSGWGWQDTGYGSAAPPIYFASSGPQTLRIQQREDGVSIDQVVLSPSAYLTVAPGASKNDSTIYTASSESSSPAPAPVPPTGGGEIVLYAANAQPVGTAWRREADGDAAGGARLWNPDQGAAKLPAAAAAPGSYFELTFSAEAGGPYRLWIRGKADNNAWTNDSAFVQFSGSVSQSGVAEYRIGTTSATVFSIEEGSGAGLSGWGWQDNGYSALGPLIYFGSTGSQTIRIQQREDGVSIDQIVLSAGTYLSSAPGAGKNDTTILR
;
A
#
# COMPACT_ATOMS: atom_id res chain seq x y z
N SER A 1 6.70 -25.11 -28.24
CA SER A 1 6.78 -23.98 -27.30
C SER A 1 5.94 -24.33 -26.09
N SER A 2 6.41 -24.08 -24.86
CA SER A 2 5.61 -24.26 -23.64
C SER A 2 4.68 -23.08 -23.34
N THR A 3 4.69 -22.05 -24.19
CA THR A 3 3.93 -20.81 -24.07
C THR A 3 3.34 -20.38 -25.41
N PHE A 4 2.35 -19.48 -25.36
CA PHE A 4 1.77 -18.76 -26.49
C PHE A 4 1.51 -17.30 -26.11
N LYS A 5 1.21 -16.45 -27.10
CA LYS A 5 1.00 -15.01 -26.91
C LYS A 5 -0.35 -14.55 -27.46
N VAL A 6 -0.97 -13.63 -26.76
CA VAL A 6 -2.19 -12.92 -27.18
C VAL A 6 -1.86 -11.43 -27.28
N ALA A 7 -2.24 -10.84 -28.41
CA ALA A 7 -2.03 -9.42 -28.69
C ALA A 7 -3.35 -8.64 -28.62
N TYR A 8 -3.22 -7.34 -28.42
CA TYR A 8 -4.33 -6.39 -28.49
C TYR A 8 -3.89 -5.08 -29.14
N PHE A 9 -4.78 -4.49 -29.95
CA PHE A 9 -4.53 -3.19 -30.56
C PHE A 9 -5.83 -2.42 -30.88
N ASN A 10 -5.98 -1.19 -30.37
CA ASN A 10 -6.94 -0.24 -30.92
C ASN A 10 -6.40 0.24 -32.28
N VAL A 11 -7.07 -0.15 -33.37
CA VAL A 11 -6.55 0.07 -34.73
C VAL A 11 -6.97 1.42 -35.32
N GLN A 12 -7.83 2.18 -34.64
CA GLN A 12 -8.28 3.52 -35.08
C GLN A 12 -8.75 3.57 -36.55
N SER A 13 -9.49 2.56 -37.01
CA SER A 13 -9.89 2.36 -38.41
C SER A 13 -8.72 2.28 -39.39
N GLY A 14 -7.47 2.09 -38.96
CA GLY A 14 -6.27 2.19 -39.79
C GLY A 14 -5.91 3.62 -40.20
N LYS A 15 -6.49 4.64 -39.54
CA LYS A 15 -6.20 6.04 -39.86
C LYS A 15 -4.76 6.42 -39.53
N GLY A 16 -4.27 5.90 -38.41
CA GLY A 16 -3.00 6.27 -37.82
C GLY A 16 -3.01 7.66 -37.19
N SER A 17 -2.01 7.91 -36.34
CA SER A 17 -1.81 9.20 -35.70
C SER A 17 -0.68 9.95 -36.43
N PRO A 18 -0.97 11.02 -37.20
CA PRO A 18 0.08 11.77 -37.89
C PRO A 18 1.09 12.36 -36.91
N GLY A 19 2.29 12.64 -37.40
CA GLY A 19 3.31 13.31 -36.60
C GLY A 19 2.90 14.73 -36.21
N LEU A 20 3.46 15.21 -35.09
CA LEU A 20 3.29 16.57 -34.61
C LEU A 20 3.81 17.62 -35.62
N PRO A 21 3.38 18.89 -35.54
CA PRO A 21 3.88 19.95 -36.41
C PRO A 21 5.42 20.01 -36.46
N GLY A 22 5.97 20.04 -37.67
CA GLY A 22 7.43 20.01 -37.89
C GLY A 22 8.04 18.62 -38.06
N ARG A 23 7.25 17.55 -37.94
CA ARG A 23 7.66 16.17 -38.24
C ARG A 23 7.35 15.78 -39.69
N PRO A 24 8.00 14.73 -40.24
CA PRO A 24 7.69 14.24 -41.58
C PRO A 24 6.21 13.83 -41.73
N ILE A 25 5.60 14.23 -42.85
CA ILE A 25 4.23 13.83 -43.20
C ILE A 25 4.31 12.51 -43.95
N HIS A 26 3.85 11.43 -43.32
CA HIS A 26 3.78 10.10 -43.93
C HIS A 26 2.39 9.79 -44.50
N PHE A 27 1.34 10.34 -43.87
CA PHE A 27 -0.06 10.19 -44.23
C PHE A 27 -0.86 11.34 -43.59
N PHE A 28 -2.14 11.44 -43.92
CA PHE A 28 -3.03 12.49 -43.44
C PHE A 28 -4.08 11.95 -42.46
N ALA A 29 -4.51 12.78 -41.50
CA ALA A 29 -5.65 12.48 -40.63
C ALA A 29 -6.97 12.57 -41.41
N THR A 30 -7.32 11.50 -42.13
CA THR A 30 -8.53 11.41 -42.97
C THR A 30 -9.13 10.01 -42.89
N SER A 31 -10.41 9.88 -43.22
CA SER A 31 -11.06 8.58 -43.38
C SER A 31 -10.77 7.91 -44.74
N ASN A 32 -10.18 8.64 -45.68
CA ASN A 32 -9.87 8.10 -47.01
C ASN A 32 -8.65 7.17 -46.98
N CYS A 33 -8.85 5.94 -47.46
CA CYS A 33 -7.81 4.91 -47.54
C CYS A 33 -7.78 4.17 -48.88
N THR A 34 -8.53 4.66 -49.88
CA THR A 34 -8.69 3.97 -51.17
C THR A 34 -8.53 4.91 -52.36
N ASP A 35 -9.00 6.15 -52.27
CA ASP A 35 -8.90 7.11 -53.36
C ASP A 35 -7.53 7.80 -53.37
N SER A 36 -6.62 7.30 -54.20
CA SER A 36 -5.26 7.85 -54.38
C SER A 36 -5.20 9.27 -54.95
N SER A 37 -6.32 9.82 -55.45
CA SER A 37 -6.38 11.23 -55.89
C SER A 37 -6.56 12.22 -54.74
N GLN A 38 -6.90 11.72 -53.55
CA GLN A 38 -7.09 12.50 -52.33
C GLN A 38 -6.01 12.13 -51.30
N PRO A 39 -5.78 12.99 -50.28
CA PRO A 39 -4.94 12.62 -49.15
C PRO A 39 -5.36 11.26 -48.56
N LEU A 40 -4.39 10.38 -48.36
CA LEU A 40 -4.58 9.03 -47.82
C LEU A 40 -4.14 8.95 -46.35
N ASN A 41 -4.82 8.11 -45.59
CA ASN A 41 -4.46 7.78 -44.22
C ASN A 41 -3.39 6.67 -44.13
N ALA A 42 -3.00 6.27 -42.91
CA ALA A 42 -1.92 5.30 -42.69
C ALA A 42 -2.18 3.94 -43.38
N TRP A 43 -3.43 3.50 -43.43
CA TRP A 43 -3.82 2.29 -44.16
C TRP A 43 -3.65 2.46 -45.67
N GLY A 44 -4.13 3.57 -46.22
CA GLY A 44 -4.10 3.83 -47.66
C GLY A 44 -2.68 3.92 -48.23
N VAL A 45 -1.72 4.38 -47.43
CA VAL A 45 -0.30 4.45 -47.83
C VAL A 45 0.50 3.19 -47.45
N GLY A 46 -0.09 2.20 -46.79
CA GLY A 46 0.58 0.96 -46.37
C GLY A 46 1.35 1.03 -45.05
N PHE A 47 1.42 2.20 -44.41
CA PHE A 47 2.18 2.44 -43.18
C PHE A 47 1.67 1.60 -42.01
N PHE A 48 0.35 1.50 -41.85
CA PHE A 48 -0.27 0.72 -40.77
C PHE A 48 0.09 -0.77 -40.88
N GLN A 49 -0.05 -1.33 -42.08
CA GLN A 49 0.11 -2.76 -42.33
C GLN A 49 1.57 -3.19 -42.18
N GLU A 50 2.53 -2.33 -42.54
CA GLU A 50 3.95 -2.56 -42.31
C GLU A 50 4.25 -2.70 -40.82
N HIS A 51 3.82 -1.73 -40.00
CA HIS A 51 4.05 -1.73 -38.56
C HIS A 51 3.35 -2.90 -37.87
N LEU A 52 2.10 -3.18 -38.25
CA LEU A 52 1.35 -4.29 -37.68
C LEU A 52 2.04 -5.63 -37.98
N ARG A 53 2.42 -5.88 -39.24
CA ARG A 53 3.11 -7.12 -39.62
C ARG A 53 4.43 -7.31 -38.87
N ALA A 54 5.22 -6.24 -38.74
CA ALA A 54 6.47 -6.29 -37.98
C ALA A 54 6.21 -6.61 -36.51
N ALA A 55 5.19 -5.98 -35.90
CA ALA A 55 4.89 -6.15 -34.49
C ALA A 55 4.37 -7.53 -34.12
N VAL A 56 3.57 -8.17 -34.98
CA VAL A 56 2.99 -9.50 -34.71
C VAL A 56 3.64 -10.63 -35.51
N ALA A 57 4.88 -10.44 -35.98
CA ALA A 57 5.61 -11.44 -36.75
C ALA A 57 5.89 -12.73 -35.96
N ASP A 58 6.02 -12.63 -34.63
CA ASP A 58 6.31 -13.76 -33.75
C ASP A 58 5.25 -14.88 -33.91
N PRO A 59 5.65 -16.10 -34.33
CA PRO A 59 4.73 -17.22 -34.53
C PRO A 59 4.01 -17.68 -33.25
N GLN A 60 4.50 -17.31 -32.07
CA GLN A 60 3.82 -17.59 -30.80
C GLN A 60 2.57 -16.72 -30.60
N ILE A 61 2.40 -15.61 -31.34
CA ILE A 61 1.21 -14.76 -31.25
C ILE A 61 0.07 -15.41 -32.02
N VAL A 62 -0.88 -16.00 -31.30
CA VAL A 62 -1.96 -16.81 -31.88
C VAL A 62 -3.27 -16.04 -32.03
N ALA A 63 -3.44 -14.94 -31.29
CA ALA A 63 -4.62 -14.08 -31.34
C ALA A 63 -4.27 -12.60 -31.29
N LEU A 64 -5.15 -11.79 -31.90
CA LEU A 64 -5.11 -10.33 -31.87
C LEU A 64 -6.54 -9.83 -31.66
N GLY A 65 -6.82 -9.31 -30.47
CA GLY A 65 -8.03 -8.52 -30.21
C GLY A 65 -7.89 -7.12 -30.79
N VAL A 66 -8.96 -6.60 -31.37
CA VAL A 66 -8.99 -5.24 -31.93
C VAL A 66 -10.25 -4.50 -31.52
N SER A 67 -10.11 -3.18 -31.34
CA SER A 67 -11.20 -2.20 -31.28
C SER A 67 -11.05 -1.18 -32.41
N GLU A 68 -12.11 -0.42 -32.66
CA GLU A 68 -12.17 0.59 -33.73
C GLU A 68 -11.83 0.02 -35.13
N ALA A 69 -12.11 -1.27 -35.37
CA ALA A 69 -11.87 -1.97 -36.63
C ALA A 69 -12.90 -1.61 -37.72
N TRP A 70 -12.96 -0.33 -38.06
CA TRP A 70 -13.88 0.28 -39.01
C TRP A 70 -13.29 0.30 -40.45
N PRO A 71 -13.94 0.93 -41.47
CA PRO A 71 -13.82 0.60 -42.89
C PRO A 71 -12.44 0.36 -43.52
N CYS A 72 -11.33 0.95 -43.06
CA CYS A 72 -10.03 0.64 -43.65
C CYS A 72 -9.37 -0.57 -42.98
N ALA A 73 -9.28 -0.57 -41.65
CA ALA A 73 -8.75 -1.67 -40.86
C ALA A 73 -9.85 -2.62 -40.36
N THR A 74 -10.73 -3.08 -41.26
CA THR A 74 -11.75 -4.08 -40.91
C THR A 74 -11.10 -5.41 -40.50
N PRO A 75 -11.79 -6.28 -39.74
CA PRO A 75 -11.22 -7.58 -39.35
C PRO A 75 -10.80 -8.45 -40.55
N SER A 76 -11.56 -8.39 -41.65
CA SER A 76 -11.20 -9.07 -42.90
C SER A 76 -9.93 -8.50 -43.53
N ALA A 77 -9.80 -7.17 -43.57
CA ALA A 77 -8.64 -6.50 -44.13
C ALA A 77 -7.38 -6.73 -43.28
N LEU A 78 -7.51 -6.68 -41.95
CA LEU A 78 -6.45 -7.02 -41.00
C LEU A 78 -6.00 -8.48 -41.15
N ARG A 79 -6.95 -9.43 -41.23
CA ARG A 79 -6.64 -10.85 -41.45
C ARG A 79 -5.88 -11.06 -42.75
N GLN A 80 -6.29 -10.39 -43.83
CA GLN A 80 -5.61 -10.44 -45.12
C GLN A 80 -4.19 -9.87 -45.02
N ALA A 81 -4.01 -8.72 -44.36
CA ALA A 81 -2.70 -8.10 -44.19
C ALA A 81 -1.73 -8.97 -43.37
N LEU A 82 -2.25 -9.70 -42.39
CA LEU A 82 -1.46 -10.60 -41.53
C LEU A 82 -1.29 -12.01 -42.09
N GLU A 83 -2.04 -12.37 -43.13
CA GLU A 83 -2.14 -13.73 -43.65
C GLU A 83 -2.59 -14.76 -42.59
N TRP A 84 -3.41 -14.31 -41.63
CA TRP A 84 -3.95 -15.18 -40.59
C TRP A 84 -5.17 -15.96 -41.08
N LYS A 85 -5.46 -17.08 -40.41
CA LYS A 85 -6.48 -18.02 -40.87
C LYS A 85 -7.91 -17.50 -40.68
N ALA A 86 -8.21 -16.83 -39.57
CA ALA A 86 -9.58 -16.46 -39.22
C ALA A 86 -9.71 -15.08 -38.57
N HIS A 87 -10.91 -14.52 -38.65
CA HIS A 87 -11.38 -13.37 -37.88
C HIS A 87 -12.85 -13.59 -37.47
N SER A 88 -13.29 -12.93 -36.41
CA SER A 88 -14.69 -12.89 -35.96
C SER A 88 -15.56 -12.02 -36.87
N SER A 89 -16.88 -12.03 -36.65
CA SER A 89 -17.71 -10.90 -37.06
C SER A 89 -17.33 -9.63 -36.28
N GLU A 90 -17.90 -8.49 -36.66
CA GLU A 90 -17.57 -7.18 -36.10
C GLU A 90 -18.81 -6.54 -35.47
N ARG A 91 -18.64 -5.96 -34.27
CA ARG A 91 -19.67 -5.11 -33.65
C ARG A 91 -19.04 -3.83 -33.08
N ASN A 92 -19.43 -2.70 -33.66
CA ASN A 92 -18.94 -1.37 -33.35
C ASN A 92 -17.41 -1.27 -33.17
N GLY A 93 -16.67 -1.83 -34.13
CA GLY A 93 -15.21 -1.86 -34.19
C GLY A 93 -14.55 -2.98 -33.38
N VAL A 94 -15.30 -3.74 -32.57
CA VAL A 94 -14.75 -4.87 -31.79
C VAL A 94 -14.65 -6.11 -32.67
N ALA A 95 -13.51 -6.77 -32.65
CA ALA A 95 -13.31 -8.09 -33.26
C ALA A 95 -12.12 -8.85 -32.66
N LEU A 96 -11.97 -10.10 -33.07
CA LEU A 96 -10.85 -10.98 -32.74
C LEU A 96 -10.31 -11.65 -34.00
N LEU A 97 -8.98 -11.71 -34.14
CA LEU A 97 -8.29 -12.45 -35.19
C LEU A 97 -7.54 -13.64 -34.59
N ALA A 98 -7.47 -14.74 -35.33
CA ALA A 98 -6.75 -15.94 -34.91
C ALA A 98 -5.82 -16.46 -36.02
N ARG A 99 -4.54 -16.66 -35.67
CA ARG A 99 -3.52 -17.18 -36.57
C ARG A 99 -3.87 -18.58 -37.06
N HIS A 100 -4.33 -19.44 -36.15
CA HIS A 100 -4.59 -20.85 -36.44
C HIS A 100 -6.08 -21.22 -36.55
N GLY A 101 -6.96 -20.24 -36.41
CA GLY A 101 -8.41 -20.41 -36.46
C GLY A 101 -9.06 -20.49 -35.08
N PHE A 102 -10.37 -20.69 -35.08
CA PHE A 102 -11.19 -20.82 -33.87
C PHE A 102 -11.66 -22.26 -33.67
N ALA A 103 -11.81 -22.66 -32.41
CA ALA A 103 -12.25 -24.00 -32.01
C ALA A 103 -13.75 -24.05 -31.67
N GLY A 104 -14.48 -22.96 -31.82
CA GLY A 104 -15.91 -22.86 -31.49
C GLY A 104 -16.55 -21.59 -32.06
N PRO A 105 -17.86 -21.41 -31.80
CA PRO A 105 -18.57 -20.22 -32.23
C PRO A 105 -18.11 -18.99 -31.45
N GLU A 106 -18.37 -17.82 -32.02
CA GLU A 106 -18.27 -16.56 -31.30
C GLU A 106 -19.51 -16.31 -30.44
N GLU A 107 -19.31 -15.69 -29.28
CA GLU A 107 -20.34 -15.27 -28.36
C GLU A 107 -20.18 -13.79 -28.04
N TRP A 108 -21.30 -13.08 -27.86
CA TRP A 108 -21.31 -11.62 -27.73
C TRP A 108 -22.17 -11.15 -26.56
N VAL A 109 -21.71 -10.12 -25.87
CA VAL A 109 -22.53 -9.33 -24.96
C VAL A 109 -22.47 -7.85 -25.35
N GLN A 110 -23.63 -7.20 -25.41
CA GLN A 110 -23.72 -5.75 -25.50
C GLN A 110 -23.64 -5.18 -24.10
N LEU A 111 -22.78 -4.20 -23.90
CA LEU A 111 -22.66 -3.49 -22.62
C LEU A 111 -23.68 -2.33 -22.56
N ASP A 112 -24.05 -1.95 -21.34
CA ASP A 112 -24.99 -0.88 -21.08
C ASP A 112 -24.38 0.49 -21.40
N THR A 113 -24.94 1.14 -22.41
CA THR A 113 -24.57 2.48 -22.87
C THR A 113 -25.65 3.51 -22.57
N SER A 114 -26.67 3.17 -21.77
CA SER A 114 -27.81 4.05 -21.47
C SER A 114 -27.44 5.38 -20.82
N LEU A 115 -26.27 5.43 -20.15
CA LEU A 115 -25.73 6.63 -19.51
C LEU A 115 -24.75 7.43 -20.39
N ASN A 116 -24.43 6.94 -21.58
CA ASN A 116 -23.53 7.66 -22.49
C ASN A 116 -24.27 8.84 -23.16
N VAL A 117 -23.54 9.90 -23.52
CA VAL A 117 -24.09 11.01 -24.33
C VAL A 117 -24.72 10.56 -25.64
N SER A 118 -24.20 9.46 -26.19
CA SER A 118 -24.75 8.79 -27.37
C SER A 118 -25.07 7.34 -27.01
N PRO A 119 -26.26 7.05 -26.44
CA PRO A 119 -26.62 5.68 -26.08
C PRO A 119 -26.70 4.72 -27.27
N ARG A 120 -26.79 5.26 -28.48
CA ARG A 120 -26.77 4.50 -29.74
C ARG A 120 -25.37 4.02 -30.12
N ASP A 121 -24.33 4.60 -29.54
CA ASP A 121 -22.96 4.13 -29.69
C ASP A 121 -22.77 2.92 -28.76
N THR A 122 -22.93 1.72 -29.31
CA THR A 122 -23.01 0.47 -28.54
C THR A 122 -21.62 -0.06 -28.18
N MET A 123 -21.46 -0.60 -26.98
CA MET A 123 -20.19 -1.20 -26.54
C MET A 123 -20.33 -2.71 -26.43
N TRP A 124 -19.25 -3.45 -26.67
CA TRP A 124 -19.32 -4.90 -26.88
C TRP A 124 -18.12 -5.65 -26.30
N VAL A 125 -18.38 -6.90 -25.91
CA VAL A 125 -17.34 -7.92 -25.67
C VAL A 125 -17.66 -9.14 -26.52
N VAL A 126 -16.66 -9.64 -27.25
CA VAL A 126 -16.71 -10.92 -27.97
C VAL A 126 -15.88 -11.95 -27.24
N ARG A 127 -16.34 -13.20 -27.20
CA ARG A 127 -15.58 -14.38 -26.74
C ARG A 127 -15.47 -15.37 -27.88
N ILE A 128 -14.27 -15.88 -28.14
CA ILE A 128 -14.08 -17.01 -29.06
C ILE A 128 -12.96 -17.93 -28.57
N PRO A 129 -13.13 -19.27 -28.62
CA PRO A 129 -12.05 -20.21 -28.41
C PRO A 129 -11.02 -20.13 -29.55
N VAL A 130 -9.79 -19.74 -29.25
CA VAL A 130 -8.68 -19.61 -30.22
C VAL A 130 -7.84 -20.86 -30.23
N CYS A 131 -7.60 -21.44 -31.41
CA CYS A 131 -6.66 -22.54 -31.58
C CYS A 131 -5.22 -22.08 -31.34
N LEU A 132 -4.49 -22.79 -30.47
CA LEU A 132 -3.12 -22.45 -30.10
C LEU A 132 -2.06 -22.96 -31.09
N ASP A 133 -2.43 -23.87 -31.98
CA ASP A 133 -1.58 -24.35 -33.07
C ASP A 133 -2.40 -24.69 -34.33
N ALA A 134 -1.70 -24.97 -35.44
CA ALA A 134 -2.31 -25.17 -36.75
C ALA A 134 -3.29 -26.36 -36.82
N ILE A 135 -3.07 -27.40 -35.99
CA ILE A 135 -3.94 -28.57 -35.90
C ILE A 135 -5.04 -28.40 -34.83
N CYS A 136 -5.03 -27.29 -34.10
CA CYS A 136 -5.89 -27.00 -32.97
C CYS A 136 -5.82 -28.07 -31.86
N SER A 137 -4.60 -28.48 -31.49
CA SER A 137 -4.42 -29.50 -30.43
C SER A 137 -4.89 -29.01 -29.05
N ALA A 138 -4.90 -27.70 -28.85
CA ALA A 138 -5.50 -27.02 -27.72
C ALA A 138 -6.10 -25.69 -28.16
N SER A 139 -7.06 -25.20 -27.38
CA SER A 139 -7.65 -23.88 -27.55
C SER A 139 -7.87 -23.18 -26.22
N ILE A 140 -7.95 -21.86 -26.24
CA ILE A 140 -8.28 -21.05 -25.06
C ILE A 140 -9.33 -20.00 -25.39
N ASN A 141 -10.18 -19.67 -24.43
CA ASN A 141 -11.14 -18.57 -24.59
C ASN A 141 -10.40 -17.24 -24.55
N VAL A 142 -10.53 -16.48 -25.63
CA VAL A 142 -10.05 -15.10 -25.70
C VAL A 142 -11.24 -14.18 -25.86
N PHE A 143 -11.28 -13.15 -25.02
CA PHE A 143 -12.27 -12.11 -25.04
C PHE A 143 -11.65 -10.83 -25.57
N SER A 144 -12.33 -10.13 -26.48
CA SER A 144 -11.93 -8.78 -26.93
C SER A 144 -13.04 -7.79 -26.57
N ALA A 145 -12.69 -6.70 -25.90
CA ALA A 145 -13.63 -5.69 -25.43
C ALA A 145 -13.30 -4.29 -25.96
N HIS A 146 -14.34 -3.48 -26.11
CA HIS A 146 -14.24 -2.03 -26.20
C HIS A 146 -15.32 -1.41 -25.32
N TRP A 147 -14.90 -0.72 -24.26
CA TRP A 147 -15.79 0.04 -23.39
C TRP A 147 -15.76 1.51 -23.79
N TYR A 148 -16.78 2.27 -23.40
CA TYR A 148 -16.78 3.72 -23.61
C TYR A 148 -17.76 4.39 -22.67
N ALA A 149 -17.32 5.47 -22.02
CA ALA A 149 -18.22 6.40 -21.36
C ALA A 149 -17.80 7.84 -21.65
N GLU A 150 -18.78 8.63 -22.07
CA GLU A 150 -18.70 10.08 -22.09
C GLU A 150 -19.99 10.58 -21.44
N GLY A 151 -19.86 11.25 -20.29
CA GLY A 151 -20.99 11.79 -19.53
C GLY A 151 -21.62 13.01 -20.22
N VAL A 152 -22.90 13.26 -19.96
CA VAL A 152 -23.53 14.53 -20.38
C VAL A 152 -22.77 15.66 -19.71
N ARG A 153 -22.22 16.61 -20.48
CA ARG A 153 -21.59 17.81 -19.91
C ARG A 153 -22.67 18.64 -19.21
N THR A 154 -22.88 18.34 -17.94
CA THR A 154 -23.79 19.01 -17.02
C THR A 154 -23.16 20.32 -16.54
N PRO A 155 -23.96 21.25 -15.97
CA PRO A 155 -23.43 22.49 -15.41
C PRO A 155 -22.45 22.27 -14.25
N SER A 156 -22.51 21.11 -13.58
CA SER A 156 -21.58 20.72 -12.52
C SER A 156 -20.66 19.59 -12.98
N MET A 157 -19.37 19.70 -12.66
CA MET A 157 -18.37 18.65 -12.90
C MET A 157 -18.66 17.38 -12.07
N GLU A 158 -19.24 17.55 -10.88
CA GLU A 158 -19.61 16.46 -9.97
C GLU A 158 -20.62 15.49 -10.60
N GLU A 159 -21.67 16.00 -11.25
CA GLU A 159 -22.67 15.17 -11.95
C GLU A 159 -22.08 14.46 -13.18
N TYR A 160 -21.16 15.12 -13.88
CA TYR A 160 -20.45 14.54 -15.02
C TYR A 160 -19.59 13.36 -14.57
N ASP A 161 -18.79 13.54 -13.52
CA ASP A 161 -17.93 12.50 -12.96
C ASP A 161 -18.75 11.32 -12.41
N ALA A 162 -19.84 11.59 -11.69
CA ALA A 162 -20.73 10.54 -11.19
C ALA A 162 -21.34 9.70 -12.32
N THR A 163 -21.71 10.33 -13.44
CA THR A 163 -22.24 9.63 -14.62
C THR A 163 -21.18 8.74 -15.28
N LEU A 164 -19.95 9.23 -15.41
CA LEU A 164 -18.82 8.45 -15.94
C LEU A 164 -18.55 7.22 -15.07
N VAL A 165 -18.43 7.40 -13.76
CA VAL A 165 -18.19 6.31 -12.80
C VAL A 165 -19.29 5.26 -12.90
N ALA A 166 -20.56 5.68 -12.94
CA ALA A 166 -21.69 4.76 -13.05
C ALA A 166 -21.69 3.98 -14.38
N SER A 167 -21.36 4.62 -15.51
CA SER A 167 -21.30 3.94 -16.81
C SER A 167 -20.19 2.88 -16.84
N TYR A 168 -18.97 3.24 -16.44
CA TYR A 168 -17.86 2.27 -16.39
C TYR A 168 -18.12 1.11 -15.43
N SER A 169 -18.76 1.38 -14.29
CA SER A 169 -19.13 0.33 -13.33
C SER A 169 -20.09 -0.71 -13.93
N ARG A 170 -21.10 -0.26 -14.68
CA ARG A 170 -22.06 -1.17 -15.35
C ARG A 170 -21.39 -2.01 -16.43
N GLN A 171 -20.59 -1.38 -17.28
CA GLN A 171 -19.87 -2.06 -18.36
C GLN A 171 -18.87 -3.08 -17.81
N ALA A 172 -18.20 -2.75 -16.69
CA ALA A 172 -17.30 -3.66 -16.00
C ALA A 172 -18.01 -4.88 -15.41
N MET A 173 -19.09 -4.67 -14.65
CA MET A 173 -19.89 -5.77 -14.09
C MET A 173 -20.42 -6.73 -15.17
N GLN A 174 -20.92 -6.19 -16.28
CA GLN A 174 -21.42 -7.01 -17.40
C GLN A 174 -20.30 -7.77 -18.11
N THR A 175 -19.12 -7.16 -18.23
CA THR A 175 -17.93 -7.83 -18.77
C THR A 175 -17.51 -8.98 -17.85
N VAL A 176 -17.43 -8.76 -16.54
CA VAL A 176 -17.11 -9.80 -15.53
C VAL A 176 -18.11 -10.96 -15.60
N ALA A 177 -19.41 -10.66 -15.63
CA ALA A 177 -20.45 -11.67 -15.73
C ALA A 177 -20.29 -12.53 -17.00
N PHE A 178 -19.90 -11.90 -18.12
CA PHE A 178 -19.65 -12.62 -19.37
C PHE A 178 -18.37 -13.47 -19.32
N LEU A 179 -17.28 -12.96 -18.73
CA LEU A 179 -16.06 -13.72 -18.52
C LEU A 179 -16.32 -14.97 -17.67
N GLN A 180 -17.05 -14.84 -16.56
CA GLN A 180 -17.35 -15.95 -15.66
C GLN A 180 -18.29 -16.97 -16.29
N SER A 181 -19.32 -16.53 -17.04
CA SER A 181 -20.31 -17.43 -17.65
C SER A 181 -19.78 -18.14 -18.90
N ALA A 182 -19.05 -17.45 -19.77
CA ALA A 182 -18.54 -18.01 -21.03
C ALA A 182 -17.08 -18.52 -20.95
N GLY A 183 -16.32 -18.07 -19.95
CA GLY A 183 -14.97 -18.54 -19.65
C GLY A 183 -14.95 -19.66 -18.60
N GLY A 184 -15.87 -19.61 -17.64
CA GLY A 184 -15.98 -20.61 -16.58
C GLY A 184 -14.77 -20.61 -15.63
N ALA A 185 -14.49 -21.77 -15.03
CA ALA A 185 -13.29 -22.00 -14.22
C ALA A 185 -12.04 -22.31 -15.06
N ASP A 186 -12.18 -22.40 -16.38
CA ASP A 186 -11.08 -22.71 -17.29
C ASP A 186 -10.20 -21.47 -17.51
N PRO A 187 -8.90 -21.66 -17.83
CA PRO A 187 -8.04 -20.58 -18.31
C PRO A 187 -8.67 -19.76 -19.45
N HIS A 188 -8.68 -18.44 -19.31
CA HIS A 188 -9.13 -17.53 -20.34
C HIS A 188 -8.50 -16.15 -20.21
N ILE A 189 -8.61 -15.34 -21.26
CA ILE A 189 -7.90 -14.06 -21.38
C ILE A 189 -8.86 -13.00 -21.90
N LEU A 190 -8.96 -11.87 -21.22
CA LEU A 190 -9.59 -10.65 -21.73
C LEU A 190 -8.51 -9.71 -22.24
N VAL A 191 -8.72 -9.17 -23.43
CA VAL A 191 -7.97 -8.03 -23.94
C VAL A 191 -8.92 -6.93 -24.39
N GLY A 192 -8.51 -5.67 -24.34
CA GLY A 192 -9.39 -4.59 -24.78
C GLY A 192 -8.92 -3.19 -24.46
N ASP A 193 -9.51 -2.23 -25.17
CA ASP A 193 -9.51 -0.82 -24.83
C ASP A 193 -10.73 -0.60 -23.95
N LEU A 194 -10.47 -0.43 -22.66
CA LEU A 194 -11.52 -0.28 -21.66
C LEU A 194 -11.86 1.21 -21.45
N ASN A 195 -11.19 2.13 -22.17
CA ASN A 195 -11.28 3.59 -22.13
C ASN A 195 -11.11 4.27 -20.75
N THR A 196 -11.18 3.51 -19.66
CA THR A 196 -10.90 3.91 -18.29
C THR A 196 -9.41 3.77 -17.99
N TRP A 197 -8.93 4.63 -17.10
CA TRP A 197 -7.55 4.59 -16.63
C TRP A 197 -7.47 5.07 -15.19
N GLU A 198 -6.48 4.53 -14.49
CA GLU A 198 -6.21 4.86 -13.09
C GLU A 198 -5.04 5.82 -12.96
N GLY A 199 -5.15 6.70 -11.99
CA GLY A 199 -4.11 7.68 -11.71
C GLY A 199 -4.52 8.65 -10.60
N THR A 200 -3.56 9.46 -10.18
CA THR A 200 -3.74 10.46 -9.12
C THR A 200 -3.57 11.90 -9.60
N LYS A 201 -3.21 12.08 -10.88
CA LYS A 201 -2.84 13.39 -11.44
C LYS A 201 -3.70 13.71 -12.64
N PHE A 202 -4.06 14.99 -12.72
CA PHE A 202 -4.61 15.59 -13.92
C PHE A 202 -3.52 15.68 -15.00
N VAL A 203 -3.77 15.11 -16.17
CA VAL A 203 -2.80 15.05 -17.28
C VAL A 203 -3.54 15.36 -18.58
N CYS A 204 -2.94 16.21 -19.42
CA CYS A 204 -3.48 16.54 -20.74
C CYS A 204 -4.95 17.01 -20.70
N GLU A 205 -5.28 17.89 -19.74
CA GLU A 205 -6.64 18.41 -19.55
C GLU A 205 -7.68 17.35 -19.14
N GLN A 206 -7.24 16.18 -18.64
CA GLN A 206 -8.11 15.10 -18.20
C GLN A 206 -7.75 14.59 -16.81
N ALA A 207 -8.78 14.32 -16.01
CA ALA A 207 -8.65 13.59 -14.76
C ALA A 207 -8.74 12.07 -15.02
N PRO A 208 -8.04 11.26 -14.22
CA PRO A 208 -8.23 9.81 -14.21
C PRO A 208 -9.63 9.48 -13.69
N VAL A 209 -10.28 8.50 -14.33
CA VAL A 209 -11.67 8.14 -13.99
C VAL A 209 -11.72 7.21 -12.77
N ASN A 210 -10.68 6.37 -12.58
CA ASN A 210 -10.56 5.47 -11.43
C ASN A 210 -11.82 4.61 -11.18
N ALA A 211 -12.49 4.16 -12.26
CA ALA A 211 -13.73 3.38 -12.17
C ALA A 211 -13.72 2.17 -13.12
N GLY A 212 -14.50 1.14 -12.77
CA GLY A 212 -14.70 -0.06 -13.57
C GLY A 212 -13.67 -1.16 -13.33
N LEU A 213 -12.38 -0.84 -13.31
CA LEU A 213 -11.32 -1.86 -13.20
C LEU A 213 -11.30 -2.62 -11.87
N SER A 214 -11.80 -2.00 -10.79
CA SER A 214 -11.99 -2.68 -9.51
C SER A 214 -12.83 -3.94 -9.68
N TYR A 215 -13.98 -3.88 -10.36
CA TYR A 215 -14.86 -5.03 -10.58
C TYR A 215 -14.18 -6.25 -11.20
N LEU A 216 -13.15 -6.07 -12.05
CA LEU A 216 -12.37 -7.19 -12.56
C LEU A 216 -11.46 -7.80 -11.48
N ARG A 217 -10.75 -6.97 -10.73
CA ARG A 217 -9.96 -7.41 -9.57
C ARG A 217 -10.85 -8.11 -8.56
N ASP A 218 -12.00 -7.51 -8.30
CA ASP A 218 -13.05 -7.99 -7.44
C ASP A 218 -13.73 -9.26 -7.97
N ALA A 219 -13.40 -9.73 -9.16
CA ALA A 219 -13.82 -11.01 -9.69
C ALA A 219 -12.67 -12.00 -9.84
N ALA A 220 -11.55 -11.73 -9.17
CA ALA A 220 -10.30 -12.48 -9.21
C ALA A 220 -9.63 -12.54 -10.58
N TYR A 221 -9.76 -11.47 -11.35
CA TYR A 221 -8.93 -11.26 -12.52
C TYR A 221 -7.73 -10.39 -12.15
N VAL A 222 -6.59 -10.69 -12.75
CA VAL A 222 -5.35 -9.94 -12.58
C VAL A 222 -5.03 -9.19 -13.88
N ASP A 223 -4.65 -7.93 -13.74
CA ASP A 223 -4.11 -7.13 -14.83
C ASP A 223 -2.65 -7.56 -15.04
N ALA A 224 -2.33 -7.97 -16.27
CA ALA A 224 -1.03 -8.46 -16.64
C ALA A 224 0.10 -7.45 -16.41
N TRP A 225 -0.16 -6.15 -16.63
CA TRP A 225 0.89 -5.13 -16.57
C TRP A 225 1.42 -4.88 -15.15
N PRO A 226 0.59 -4.49 -14.16
CA PRO A 226 1.06 -4.29 -12.80
C PRO A 226 1.50 -5.60 -12.14
N LEU A 227 0.95 -6.76 -12.56
CA LEU A 227 1.43 -8.06 -12.08
C LEU A 227 2.91 -8.28 -12.42
N LEU A 228 3.32 -7.94 -13.64
CA LEU A 228 4.66 -8.24 -14.16
C LEU A 228 5.66 -7.09 -14.01
N HIS A 229 5.17 -5.85 -13.96
CA HIS A 229 6.00 -4.65 -13.91
C HIS A 229 5.81 -3.81 -12.64
N GLY A 230 4.94 -4.24 -11.71
CA GLY A 230 4.64 -3.50 -10.49
C GLY A 230 4.10 -2.10 -10.78
N GLY A 231 4.64 -1.09 -10.09
CA GLY A 231 4.27 0.32 -10.27
C GLY A 231 4.90 1.00 -11.50
N ALA A 232 5.55 0.24 -12.41
CA ALA A 232 6.13 0.83 -13.60
C ALA A 232 5.05 1.41 -14.52
N GLU A 233 5.40 2.51 -15.20
CA GLU A 233 4.55 3.16 -16.19
C GLU A 233 4.10 2.16 -17.27
N GLY A 234 2.84 2.28 -17.70
CA GLY A 234 2.21 1.38 -18.67
C GLY A 234 1.25 2.06 -19.63
N PHE A 235 1.43 3.35 -19.90
CA PHE A 235 0.63 4.10 -20.85
C PHE A 235 0.68 3.48 -22.24
N THR A 236 -0.49 3.45 -22.84
CA THR A 236 -0.73 2.88 -24.15
C THR A 236 -1.47 3.87 -25.05
N GLY A 237 -2.25 4.81 -24.52
CA GLY A 237 -3.11 5.67 -25.33
C GLY A 237 -2.66 7.14 -25.44
N MET A 238 -3.23 7.79 -26.46
CA MET A 238 -3.23 9.24 -26.73
C MET A 238 -1.91 9.82 -27.25
N LEU A 239 -1.24 9.10 -28.15
CA LEU A 239 -0.02 9.55 -28.82
C LEU A 239 -0.24 10.82 -29.66
N ASN A 240 0.82 11.60 -29.86
CA ASN A 240 0.89 12.78 -30.73
C ASN A 240 -0.17 13.86 -30.47
N ARG A 241 -0.62 13.97 -29.22
CA ARG A 241 -1.45 15.08 -28.80
C ARG A 241 -0.56 16.26 -28.43
N VAL A 242 -0.75 17.39 -29.12
CA VAL A 242 0.01 18.64 -28.91
C VAL A 242 -0.02 19.02 -27.44
N LYS A 243 1.15 19.33 -26.87
CA LYS A 243 1.42 19.65 -25.46
C LYS A 243 1.16 18.54 -24.44
N CYS A 244 0.97 17.29 -24.90
CA CYS A 244 0.73 16.15 -24.03
C CYS A 244 1.79 15.06 -24.19
N GLY A 245 1.96 14.25 -23.15
CA GLY A 245 3.06 13.28 -23.05
C GLY A 245 4.36 13.93 -22.60
N THR A 246 5.24 13.12 -22.00
CA THR A 246 6.61 13.55 -21.68
C THR A 246 7.58 12.46 -22.14
N PRO A 247 8.35 12.71 -23.22
CA PRO A 247 8.38 13.92 -24.06
C PRO A 247 7.08 14.14 -24.86
N GLU A 248 6.89 15.34 -25.41
CA GLU A 248 5.66 15.70 -26.17
C GLU A 248 5.38 14.69 -27.30
N GLY A 249 4.12 14.25 -27.38
CA GLY A 249 3.66 13.21 -28.31
C GLY A 249 3.76 11.78 -27.78
N TYR A 250 4.34 11.57 -26.59
CA TYR A 250 4.31 10.26 -25.93
C TYR A 250 2.92 9.92 -25.37
N ALA A 251 2.63 8.63 -25.21
CA ALA A 251 1.42 8.17 -24.52
C ALA A 251 1.39 8.70 -23.07
N TRP A 252 0.19 8.93 -22.54
CA TRP A 252 0.04 9.53 -21.20
C TRP A 252 -1.12 8.96 -20.38
N LYS A 253 -1.89 8.03 -20.95
CA LYS A 253 -2.89 7.23 -20.24
C LYS A 253 -2.78 5.75 -20.62
N ARG A 254 -3.24 4.87 -19.73
CA ARG A 254 -3.35 3.44 -19.99
C ARG A 254 -4.82 3.03 -20.09
N PRO A 255 -5.44 3.08 -21.28
CA PRO A 255 -6.81 2.60 -21.47
C PRO A 255 -6.87 1.14 -21.95
N ASP A 256 -5.73 0.56 -22.36
CA ASP A 256 -5.66 -0.79 -22.93
C ASP A 256 -5.13 -1.79 -21.90
N TYR A 257 -5.74 -2.97 -21.86
CA TYR A 257 -5.46 -3.96 -20.82
C TYR A 257 -5.41 -5.39 -21.35
N VAL A 258 -4.69 -6.23 -20.60
CA VAL A 258 -4.76 -7.69 -20.69
C VAL A 258 -5.07 -8.23 -19.30
N TRP A 259 -6.21 -8.90 -19.15
CA TRP A 259 -6.66 -9.51 -17.90
C TRP A 259 -6.78 -11.02 -18.05
N SER A 260 -6.52 -11.75 -16.97
CA SER A 260 -6.76 -13.19 -16.89
C SER A 260 -7.15 -13.60 -15.47
N PRO A 261 -7.78 -14.77 -15.26
CA PRO A 261 -8.03 -15.26 -13.92
C PRO A 261 -6.74 -15.37 -13.09
N ALA A 262 -6.80 -15.10 -11.79
CA ALA A 262 -5.63 -15.15 -10.89
C ALA A 262 -4.94 -16.52 -10.83
N HIS A 263 -5.65 -17.61 -11.15
CA HIS A 263 -5.08 -18.96 -11.24
C HIS A 263 -4.36 -19.25 -12.57
N TYR A 264 -4.41 -18.32 -13.53
CA TYR A 264 -3.82 -18.45 -14.85
C TYR A 264 -3.19 -17.13 -15.28
N THR A 265 -1.95 -16.92 -14.84
CA THR A 265 -1.25 -15.65 -14.99
C THR A 265 -0.33 -15.61 -16.22
N PRO A 266 -0.12 -14.42 -16.81
CA PRO A 266 0.87 -14.24 -17.86
C PRO A 266 2.30 -14.35 -17.30
N VAL A 267 3.24 -14.72 -18.16
CA VAL A 267 4.68 -14.80 -17.85
C VAL A 267 5.45 -13.59 -18.38
N SER A 268 4.92 -12.88 -19.38
CA SER A 268 5.50 -11.64 -19.89
C SER A 268 4.42 -10.74 -20.49
N ILE A 269 4.66 -9.42 -20.50
CA ILE A 269 3.84 -8.44 -21.22
C ILE A 269 4.71 -7.30 -21.73
N ALA A 270 4.47 -6.87 -22.96
CA ALA A 270 5.19 -5.78 -23.60
C ALA A 270 4.27 -4.92 -24.47
N ARG A 271 4.69 -3.67 -24.70
CA ARG A 271 4.10 -2.77 -25.68
C ARG A 271 4.69 -3.02 -27.07
N PHE A 272 3.90 -2.82 -28.12
CA PHE A 272 4.35 -2.78 -29.50
C PHE A 272 3.78 -1.58 -30.26
N GLY A 273 4.30 -1.34 -31.47
CA GLY A 273 3.90 -0.18 -32.27
C GLY A 273 4.45 1.14 -31.73
N MET A 274 5.45 1.06 -30.84
CA MET A 274 6.09 2.25 -30.29
C MET A 274 6.96 2.92 -31.35
N VAL A 275 6.74 4.22 -31.52
CA VAL A 275 7.53 5.12 -32.37
C VAL A 275 8.18 6.20 -31.51
N THR A 276 9.16 6.91 -32.06
CA THR A 276 9.71 8.10 -31.42
C THR A 276 8.58 9.08 -31.08
N PRO A 277 8.50 9.61 -29.85
CA PRO A 277 7.46 10.56 -29.47
C PRO A 277 7.37 11.75 -30.44
N GLY A 278 6.14 11.99 -30.93
CA GLY A 278 5.83 13.02 -31.91
C GLY A 278 5.90 12.56 -33.37
N ASP A 279 6.55 11.45 -33.70
CA ASP A 279 6.57 10.91 -35.07
C ASP A 279 5.26 10.21 -35.42
N ALA A 280 4.97 10.04 -36.71
CA ALA A 280 3.75 9.37 -37.15
C ALA A 280 3.69 7.92 -36.61
N ALA A 281 2.51 7.53 -36.11
CA ALA A 281 2.28 6.25 -35.46
C ALA A 281 1.14 5.47 -36.13
N PRO A 282 1.17 4.12 -36.10
CA PRO A 282 0.12 3.31 -36.72
C PRO A 282 -1.24 3.49 -36.04
N SER A 283 -1.27 3.92 -34.79
CA SER A 283 -2.48 4.28 -34.05
C SER A 283 -2.12 5.38 -33.05
N ASP A 284 -3.11 6.05 -32.49
CA ASP A 284 -2.93 6.85 -31.28
C ASP A 284 -2.84 6.00 -30.01
N HIS A 285 -2.85 4.66 -30.15
CA HIS A 285 -2.54 3.68 -29.13
C HIS A 285 -1.24 2.91 -29.43
N TYR A 286 -0.58 2.41 -28.40
CA TYR A 286 0.37 1.31 -28.45
C TYR A 286 -0.39 -0.01 -28.28
N GLY A 287 0.04 -1.04 -28.98
CA GLY A 287 -0.51 -2.38 -28.78
C GLY A 287 0.12 -3.08 -27.57
N LEU A 288 -0.56 -4.09 -27.04
CA LEU A 288 -0.07 -4.96 -25.97
C LEU A 288 0.10 -6.39 -26.46
N ILE A 289 1.16 -7.07 -26.05
CA ILE A 289 1.36 -8.51 -26.25
C ILE A 289 1.67 -9.13 -24.89
N ALA A 290 0.87 -10.11 -24.48
CA ALA A 290 1.09 -10.89 -23.27
C ALA A 290 1.33 -12.36 -23.60
N GLU A 291 2.28 -12.98 -22.89
CA GLU A 291 2.64 -14.40 -23.03
C GLU A 291 2.06 -15.20 -21.88
N PHE A 292 1.52 -16.39 -22.18
CA PHE A 292 0.88 -17.28 -21.23
C PHE A 292 1.43 -18.71 -21.34
N PRO A 293 1.44 -19.49 -20.24
CA PRO A 293 1.79 -20.91 -20.28
C PRO A 293 0.76 -21.71 -21.09
N TRP A 294 1.16 -22.83 -21.67
CA TRP A 294 0.22 -23.69 -22.39
C TRP A 294 -0.87 -24.25 -21.44
N PRO A 295 -2.17 -24.27 -21.81
CA PRO A 295 -3.22 -24.77 -20.94
C PRO A 295 -2.96 -26.23 -20.53
N GLY A 296 -3.14 -26.54 -19.24
CA GLY A 296 -2.88 -27.88 -18.69
C GLY A 296 -1.41 -28.22 -18.44
N THR A 297 -0.46 -27.31 -18.69
CA THR A 297 0.96 -27.47 -18.31
C THR A 297 1.35 -26.75 -17.02
N SER A 298 0.38 -26.16 -16.33
CA SER A 298 0.58 -25.61 -14.98
C SER A 298 0.90 -26.74 -14.01
N ALA A 299 2.06 -26.67 -13.36
CA ALA A 299 2.53 -27.68 -12.44
C ALA A 299 1.77 -27.63 -11.10
N ALA A 300 1.14 -28.74 -10.73
CA ALA A 300 0.82 -29.17 -9.35
C ALA A 300 -0.15 -28.28 -8.54
N PRO A 301 -0.65 -28.73 -7.35
CA PRO A 301 -1.44 -27.88 -6.45
C PRO A 301 -0.64 -26.61 -6.19
N LEU A 302 -1.33 -25.47 -6.16
CA LEU A 302 -0.74 -24.14 -5.96
C LEU A 302 0.52 -24.23 -5.09
N PRO A 303 1.70 -23.85 -5.61
CA PRO A 303 2.82 -23.53 -4.74
C PRO A 303 2.31 -22.50 -3.71
N PRO A 304 2.86 -22.47 -2.48
CA PRO A 304 2.55 -21.40 -1.53
C PRO A 304 2.63 -20.07 -2.28
N PRO A 305 1.61 -19.20 -2.17
CA PRO A 305 1.50 -18.03 -3.02
C PRO A 305 2.79 -17.21 -3.01
N PRO A 306 3.16 -16.58 -4.14
CA PRO A 306 4.41 -15.84 -4.24
C PRO A 306 4.46 -14.80 -3.11
N THR A 307 5.38 -14.98 -2.17
CA THR A 307 5.63 -13.99 -1.12
C THR A 307 6.26 -12.78 -1.78
N SER A 308 5.49 -11.70 -1.92
CA SER A 308 6.02 -10.43 -2.38
C SER A 308 6.64 -9.68 -1.20
N THR A 309 7.83 -9.15 -1.39
CA THR A 309 8.39 -8.11 -0.53
C THR A 309 7.98 -6.76 -1.11
N PRO A 310 7.19 -5.92 -0.42
CA PRO A 310 6.87 -4.60 -0.91
C PRO A 310 8.16 -3.80 -1.09
N ALA A 311 8.35 -3.19 -2.27
CA ALA A 311 9.50 -2.34 -2.54
C ALA A 311 9.31 -1.00 -1.81
N GLY A 312 10.12 -0.76 -0.75
CA GLY A 312 10.46 0.55 -0.17
C GLY A 312 9.34 1.57 0.01
N GLY A 313 8.93 1.83 1.25
CA GLY A 313 7.96 2.91 1.54
C GLY A 313 7.41 2.99 2.97
N GLY A 314 7.71 2.05 3.85
CA GLY A 314 7.17 2.00 5.22
C GLY A 314 5.81 1.30 5.34
N GLU A 315 5.56 0.33 4.45
CA GLU A 315 4.41 -0.56 4.52
C GLU A 315 4.44 -1.40 5.80
N VAL A 316 3.30 -1.47 6.49
CA VAL A 316 3.11 -2.32 7.67
C VAL A 316 2.25 -3.50 7.27
N ILE A 317 2.81 -4.72 7.32
CA ILE A 317 2.12 -5.97 7.01
C ILE A 317 2.08 -6.83 8.26
N LEU A 318 0.88 -7.19 8.71
CA LEU A 318 0.65 -8.02 9.89
C LEU A 318 -0.06 -9.31 9.46
N HIS A 319 0.36 -10.44 10.01
CA HIS A 319 -0.37 -11.69 9.84
C HIS A 319 -1.32 -11.89 11.02
N ALA A 320 -2.60 -12.14 10.74
CA ALA A 320 -3.61 -12.18 11.79
C ALA A 320 -3.36 -13.31 12.80
N TRP A 321 -2.82 -14.45 12.35
CA TRP A 321 -2.51 -15.59 13.23
C TRP A 321 -1.41 -15.28 14.27
N GLU A 322 -0.63 -14.22 14.07
CA GLU A 322 0.40 -13.74 15.00
C GLU A 322 -0.18 -12.82 16.10
N ALA A 323 -1.50 -12.67 16.18
CA ALA A 323 -2.16 -11.88 17.21
C ALA A 323 -1.72 -12.32 18.63
N ALA A 324 -1.17 -11.37 19.38
CA ALA A 324 -0.70 -11.60 20.75
C ALA A 324 -1.86 -11.85 21.73
N THR A 325 -3.06 -11.35 21.40
CA THR A 325 -4.28 -11.50 22.19
C THR A 325 -5.40 -12.01 21.28
N ILE A 326 -5.99 -13.15 21.62
CA ILE A 326 -7.16 -13.73 20.95
C ILE A 326 -8.19 -14.02 22.04
N VAL A 327 -9.37 -13.42 21.95
CA VAL A 327 -10.42 -13.48 22.98
C VAL A 327 -11.75 -13.90 22.36
N GLY A 328 -12.43 -14.81 23.06
CA GLY A 328 -13.75 -15.30 22.66
C GLY A 328 -13.68 -16.30 21.52
N ASN A 329 -14.56 -16.14 20.53
CA ASN A 329 -14.82 -17.13 19.49
C ASN A 329 -13.77 -17.20 18.36
N TRP A 330 -12.70 -16.40 18.40
CA TRP A 330 -11.67 -16.41 17.37
C TRP A 330 -10.72 -17.60 17.52
N ASN A 331 -10.41 -18.27 16.41
CA ASN A 331 -9.55 -19.45 16.37
C ASN A 331 -8.48 -19.31 15.30
N ALA A 332 -7.23 -19.59 15.66
CA ALA A 332 -6.16 -19.77 14.68
C ALA A 332 -6.26 -21.16 14.07
N VAL A 333 -6.50 -21.25 12.76
CA VAL A 333 -6.68 -22.51 12.05
C VAL A 333 -5.76 -22.61 10.83
N PRO A 334 -5.21 -23.80 10.52
CA PRO A 334 -4.42 -24.00 9.32
C PRO A 334 -5.23 -23.74 8.05
N ASP A 335 -4.63 -23.02 7.11
CA ASP A 335 -5.17 -22.79 5.78
C ASP A 335 -4.00 -22.55 4.79
N PRO A 336 -3.71 -23.49 3.88
CA PRO A 336 -2.59 -23.35 2.93
C PRO A 336 -2.70 -22.16 1.99
N SER A 337 -3.89 -21.57 1.83
CA SER A 337 -4.11 -20.38 0.99
C SER A 337 -3.93 -19.05 1.74
N ALA A 338 -3.74 -19.12 3.07
CA ALA A 338 -3.54 -17.97 3.94
C ALA A 338 -2.06 -17.62 4.12
N ALA A 339 -1.78 -16.35 4.41
CA ALA A 339 -0.45 -15.91 4.81
C ALA A 339 0.08 -16.68 6.03
N GLY A 340 1.31 -17.19 5.94
CA GLY A 340 1.89 -18.06 6.95
C GLY A 340 1.22 -19.44 7.07
N GLY A 341 0.31 -19.81 6.16
CA GLY A 341 -0.44 -21.06 6.21
C GLY A 341 -1.50 -21.12 7.32
N MET A 342 -1.86 -19.97 7.91
CA MET A 342 -2.79 -19.87 9.03
C MET A 342 -3.71 -18.65 8.88
N ARG A 343 -4.97 -18.78 9.34
CA ARG A 343 -5.93 -17.68 9.43
C ARG A 343 -6.51 -17.59 10.84
N LEU A 344 -6.93 -16.40 11.25
CA LEU A 344 -7.88 -16.25 12.35
C LEU A 344 -9.31 -16.37 11.80
N TRP A 345 -10.12 -17.16 12.48
CA TRP A 345 -11.47 -17.51 12.08
C TRP A 345 -12.45 -17.36 13.24
N ASN A 346 -13.53 -16.62 13.03
CA ASN A 346 -14.69 -16.60 13.91
C ASN A 346 -15.77 -17.50 13.29
N PRO A 347 -16.16 -18.63 13.91
CA PRO A 347 -17.13 -19.57 13.35
C PRO A 347 -18.53 -18.99 13.28
N ASP A 348 -19.24 -19.18 12.17
CA ASP A 348 -20.66 -18.88 12.05
C ASP A 348 -21.47 -19.74 13.02
N GLN A 349 -22.04 -19.08 14.03
CA GLN A 349 -22.95 -19.64 15.03
C GLN A 349 -24.35 -19.00 14.91
N GLY A 350 -24.63 -18.30 13.79
CA GLY A 350 -25.87 -17.55 13.59
C GLY A 350 -26.05 -16.40 14.56
N ALA A 351 -24.95 -15.78 15.04
CA ALA A 351 -25.03 -14.64 15.93
C ALA A 351 -25.60 -13.41 15.19
N PRO A 352 -26.42 -12.58 15.86
CA PRO A 352 -26.95 -11.37 15.23
C PRO A 352 -25.82 -10.35 14.98
N LYS A 353 -25.86 -9.70 13.82
CA LYS A 353 -24.98 -8.58 13.46
C LYS A 353 -24.98 -7.50 14.55
N LEU A 354 -23.79 -7.14 15.03
CA LEU A 354 -23.63 -6.00 15.93
C LEU A 354 -23.74 -4.69 15.13
N THR A 355 -24.57 -3.77 15.61
CA THR A 355 -24.76 -2.46 14.98
C THR A 355 -23.80 -1.39 15.51
N VAL A 356 -23.16 -1.62 16.65
CA VAL A 356 -22.22 -0.70 17.31
C VAL A 356 -21.07 -1.51 17.93
N ALA A 357 -19.84 -1.01 17.83
CA ALA A 357 -18.69 -1.60 18.49
C ALA A 357 -18.79 -1.51 20.02
N ALA A 358 -18.19 -2.44 20.73
CA ALA A 358 -18.23 -2.46 22.20
C ALA A 358 -16.93 -1.88 22.76
N ALA A 359 -17.05 -1.06 23.82
CA ALA A 359 -15.87 -0.58 24.57
C ALA A 359 -15.08 -1.73 25.21
N SER A 360 -15.74 -2.85 25.51
CA SER A 360 -15.14 -4.07 26.06
C SER A 360 -15.74 -5.28 25.35
N PRO A 361 -15.24 -5.64 24.15
CA PRO A 361 -15.84 -6.69 23.34
C PRO A 361 -15.56 -8.08 23.89
N ALA A 362 -16.53 -9.00 23.73
CA ALA A 362 -16.39 -10.40 24.13
C ALA A 362 -15.59 -11.24 23.11
N ASN A 363 -15.62 -10.85 21.83
CA ASN A 363 -14.97 -11.56 20.72
C ASN A 363 -14.09 -10.60 19.93
N TYR A 364 -12.77 -10.65 20.14
CA TYR A 364 -11.80 -9.81 19.45
C TYR A 364 -10.40 -10.42 19.43
N PHE A 365 -9.53 -9.87 18.60
CA PHE A 365 -8.08 -10.10 18.72
C PHE A 365 -7.33 -8.79 18.51
N ASP A 366 -6.11 -8.72 19.07
CA ASP A 366 -5.24 -7.55 18.98
C ASP A 366 -3.95 -7.89 18.22
N LEU A 367 -3.58 -7.01 17.29
CA LEU A 367 -2.31 -6.99 16.59
C LEU A 367 -1.52 -5.73 16.97
N THR A 368 -0.21 -5.84 17.02
CA THR A 368 0.69 -4.71 17.29
C THR A 368 1.47 -4.33 16.05
N PHE A 369 1.67 -3.03 15.85
CA PHE A 369 2.46 -2.50 14.74
C PHE A 369 3.08 -1.16 15.11
N THR A 370 3.95 -0.62 14.25
CA THR A 370 4.47 0.74 14.41
C THR A 370 3.87 1.67 13.37
N ALA A 371 3.42 2.85 13.79
CA ALA A 371 2.96 3.92 12.91
C ALA A 371 3.82 5.17 13.07
N ASP A 372 3.81 6.07 12.09
CA ASP A 372 4.35 7.41 12.17
C ASP A 372 3.23 8.41 12.53
N ALA A 373 3.46 9.30 13.50
CA ALA A 373 2.52 10.36 13.86
C ALA A 373 2.16 11.25 12.66
N GLY A 374 0.88 11.59 12.52
CA GLY A 374 0.41 12.53 11.50
C GLY A 374 0.62 12.07 10.06
N ARG A 375 1.14 10.84 9.83
CA ARG A 375 1.28 10.25 8.52
C ARG A 375 -0.05 9.59 8.11
N PRO A 376 -0.54 9.81 6.87
CA PRO A 376 -1.74 9.15 6.40
C PRO A 376 -1.45 7.67 6.14
N TYR A 377 -2.30 6.79 6.66
CA TYR A 377 -2.31 5.37 6.36
C TYR A 377 -3.65 4.95 5.75
N ARG A 378 -3.60 3.97 4.85
CA ARG A 378 -4.76 3.21 4.41
C ARG A 378 -4.76 1.87 5.14
N LEU A 379 -5.85 1.55 5.84
CA LEU A 379 -6.05 0.21 6.36
C LEU A 379 -6.62 -0.69 5.25
N TRP A 380 -5.98 -1.83 5.04
CA TRP A 380 -6.53 -2.95 4.27
C TRP A 380 -6.55 -4.21 5.12
N ILE A 381 -7.61 -4.99 5.01
CA ILE A 381 -7.71 -6.33 5.61
C ILE A 381 -7.98 -7.32 4.50
N ARG A 382 -7.20 -8.40 4.46
CA ARG A 382 -7.49 -9.55 3.62
C ARG A 382 -8.29 -10.55 4.42
N GLY A 383 -9.51 -10.80 3.97
CA GLY A 383 -10.43 -11.69 4.67
C GLY A 383 -11.29 -12.52 3.74
N ARG A 384 -12.07 -13.42 4.32
CA ARG A 384 -13.11 -14.19 3.62
C ARG A 384 -14.26 -14.50 4.56
N ALA A 385 -15.46 -14.60 4.01
CA ALA A 385 -16.66 -14.98 4.74
C ALA A 385 -16.97 -16.47 4.56
N GLU A 386 -17.40 -17.13 5.62
CA GLU A 386 -17.94 -18.49 5.51
C GLU A 386 -19.10 -18.55 4.53
N ASN A 387 -19.09 -19.59 3.69
CA ASN A 387 -20.07 -19.80 2.61
C ASN A 387 -20.18 -18.64 1.61
N ASN A 388 -19.21 -17.71 1.58
CA ASN A 388 -19.29 -16.46 0.83
C ASN A 388 -20.59 -15.67 1.15
N ALA A 389 -21.03 -15.72 2.41
CA ALA A 389 -22.25 -15.07 2.84
C ALA A 389 -21.97 -13.65 3.36
N TRP A 390 -22.72 -12.66 2.87
CA TRP A 390 -22.63 -11.26 3.32
C TRP A 390 -23.04 -11.08 4.79
N THR A 391 -23.73 -12.06 5.36
CA THR A 391 -24.03 -12.07 6.79
C THR A 391 -22.82 -12.43 7.65
N ASN A 392 -21.69 -12.80 7.02
CA ASN A 392 -20.54 -13.42 7.68
C ASN A 392 -19.21 -12.70 7.39
N ASP A 393 -19.28 -11.42 7.00
CA ASP A 393 -18.19 -10.78 6.27
C ASP A 393 -17.62 -9.53 6.94
N SER A 394 -18.14 -9.12 8.10
CA SER A 394 -17.80 -7.81 8.66
C SER A 394 -17.24 -7.84 10.07
N VAL A 395 -16.38 -6.84 10.33
CA VAL A 395 -15.71 -6.59 11.61
C VAL A 395 -15.73 -5.11 11.96
N PHE A 396 -15.54 -4.82 13.24
CA PHE A 396 -15.17 -3.49 13.73
C PHE A 396 -13.67 -3.43 13.97
N VAL A 397 -13.05 -2.30 13.61
CA VAL A 397 -11.63 -2.04 13.81
C VAL A 397 -11.45 -0.83 14.71
N GLN A 398 -10.67 -1.01 15.77
CA GLN A 398 -10.31 0.04 16.72
C GLN A 398 -8.80 0.12 16.88
N PHE A 399 -8.30 1.26 17.35
CA PHE A 399 -6.86 1.46 17.54
C PHE A 399 -6.52 2.11 18.88
N SER A 400 -5.30 1.94 19.37
CA SER A 400 -4.86 2.59 20.62
C SER A 400 -4.76 4.13 20.49
N GLY A 401 -4.25 4.63 19.35
CA GLY A 401 -3.80 6.02 19.21
C GLY A 401 -4.34 6.77 17.99
N THR A 402 -5.42 6.31 17.36
CA THR A 402 -5.95 6.98 16.16
C THR A 402 -6.54 8.36 16.44
N VAL A 403 -6.37 9.23 15.46
CA VAL A 403 -6.92 10.59 15.41
C VAL A 403 -7.39 10.89 13.98
N SER A 404 -8.29 11.85 13.85
CA SER A 404 -8.59 12.48 12.56
C SER A 404 -7.39 13.26 12.04
N GLU A 405 -7.45 13.73 10.79
CA GLU A 405 -6.44 14.62 10.18
C GLU A 405 -6.16 15.87 11.03
N TRP A 406 -7.13 16.31 11.83
CA TRP A 406 -7.04 17.48 12.70
C TRP A 406 -6.61 17.15 14.14
N GLY A 407 -6.24 15.90 14.42
CA GLY A 407 -5.76 15.46 15.73
C GLY A 407 -6.85 15.08 16.75
N THR A 408 -8.12 15.03 16.34
CA THR A 408 -9.22 14.64 17.23
C THR A 408 -9.24 13.11 17.43
N PRO A 409 -9.27 12.58 18.67
CA PRO A 409 -9.42 11.14 18.92
C PRO A 409 -10.60 10.50 18.17
N GLU A 410 -10.36 9.41 17.43
CA GLU A 410 -11.41 8.65 16.75
C GLU A 410 -11.11 7.15 16.76
N ASN A 411 -12.14 6.30 16.66
CA ASN A 411 -12.03 4.84 16.53
C ASN A 411 -11.12 4.16 17.58
N ARG A 412 -11.11 4.67 18.82
CA ARG A 412 -10.17 4.21 19.84
C ARG A 412 -10.64 2.97 20.61
N ILE A 413 -9.70 2.09 20.94
CA ILE A 413 -9.90 0.96 21.86
C ILE A 413 -10.44 1.50 23.19
N GLY A 414 -11.43 0.79 23.76
CA GLY A 414 -12.09 1.22 24.98
C GLY A 414 -13.29 2.15 24.75
N THR A 415 -13.65 2.43 23.49
CA THR A 415 -14.83 3.23 23.13
C THR A 415 -15.82 2.43 22.29
N THR A 416 -16.99 2.99 21.99
CA THR A 416 -17.95 2.42 21.02
C THR A 416 -17.73 2.92 19.59
N ALA A 417 -16.75 3.81 19.38
CA ALA A 417 -16.35 4.27 18.05
C ALA A 417 -15.38 3.26 17.41
N ALA A 418 -15.65 2.89 16.16
CA ALA A 418 -14.82 1.98 15.39
C ALA A 418 -15.02 2.24 13.89
N ALA A 419 -13.98 1.94 13.11
CA ALA A 419 -14.17 1.76 11.68
C ALA A 419 -14.91 0.45 11.43
N SER A 420 -15.87 0.45 10.51
CA SER A 420 -16.52 -0.79 10.06
C SER A 420 -15.84 -1.26 8.80
N LEU A 421 -15.50 -2.54 8.73
CA LEU A 421 -14.97 -3.17 7.53
C LEU A 421 -15.87 -4.34 7.14
N SER A 422 -16.23 -4.42 5.86
CA SER A 422 -16.93 -5.55 5.23
C SER A 422 -15.99 -6.14 4.20
N ILE A 423 -15.93 -7.47 4.09
CA ILE A 423 -15.19 -8.12 3.00
C ILE A 423 -15.95 -7.96 1.66
N GLU A 424 -17.27 -7.77 1.68
CA GLU A 424 -18.04 -7.39 0.50
C GLU A 424 -17.84 -5.89 0.20
N GLU A 425 -17.42 -5.52 -1.01
CA GLU A 425 -17.12 -4.10 -1.34
C GLU A 425 -18.34 -3.18 -1.14
N GLY A 426 -19.55 -3.71 -1.25
CA GLY A 426 -20.77 -2.93 -1.35
C GLY A 426 -22.00 -3.83 -1.49
N SER A 427 -23.19 -3.24 -1.35
CA SER A 427 -24.42 -4.01 -1.32
C SER A 427 -24.65 -4.79 -2.62
N GLY A 428 -24.65 -6.13 -2.53
CA GLY A 428 -24.94 -7.01 -3.65
C GLY A 428 -23.75 -7.24 -4.59
N MET A 429 -22.54 -6.93 -4.14
CA MET A 429 -21.30 -7.14 -4.87
C MET A 429 -20.78 -8.58 -4.74
N GLY A 430 -21.33 -9.33 -3.77
CA GLY A 430 -21.02 -10.74 -3.54
C GLY A 430 -19.66 -10.96 -2.88
N LEU A 431 -19.40 -12.21 -2.48
CA LEU A 431 -18.15 -12.63 -1.84
C LEU A 431 -17.61 -13.86 -2.57
N SER A 432 -16.28 -14.01 -2.63
CA SER A 432 -15.67 -15.20 -3.22
C SER A 432 -14.24 -15.34 -2.73
N GLY A 433 -13.96 -16.36 -1.92
CA GLY A 433 -12.60 -16.64 -1.45
C GLY A 433 -12.01 -15.50 -0.63
N TRP A 434 -10.68 -15.34 -0.68
CA TRP A 434 -9.97 -14.22 -0.03
C TRP A 434 -10.14 -12.91 -0.79
N GLY A 435 -10.20 -11.79 -0.07
CA GLY A 435 -10.35 -10.46 -0.64
C GLY A 435 -9.76 -9.38 0.23
N TRP A 436 -9.05 -8.43 -0.39
CA TRP A 436 -8.61 -7.19 0.26
C TRP A 436 -9.69 -6.14 0.26
N GLN A 437 -10.02 -5.60 1.45
CA GLN A 437 -10.92 -4.45 1.59
C GLN A 437 -10.37 -3.41 2.55
N ASP A 438 -10.73 -2.15 2.33
CA ASP A 438 -10.57 -1.08 3.31
C ASP A 438 -11.87 -0.87 4.11
N THR A 439 -11.94 0.19 4.91
CA THR A 439 -13.11 0.50 5.74
C THR A 439 -14.20 1.26 4.99
N GLY A 440 -14.11 1.34 3.66
CA GLY A 440 -15.01 2.06 2.78
C GLY A 440 -15.97 1.10 2.10
N TYR A 441 -17.26 1.20 2.43
CA TYR A 441 -18.31 0.37 1.82
C TYR A 441 -18.92 1.12 0.63
N GLY A 442 -18.63 0.65 -0.59
CA GLY A 442 -19.05 1.23 -1.87
C GLY A 442 -18.20 2.40 -2.36
N SER A 443 -17.13 2.76 -1.63
CA SER A 443 -16.17 3.82 -1.98
C SER A 443 -14.90 3.66 -1.16
N ALA A 444 -13.78 4.25 -1.58
CA ALA A 444 -12.54 4.20 -0.78
C ALA A 444 -12.71 4.95 0.55
N ALA A 445 -12.15 4.41 1.64
CA ALA A 445 -12.16 5.08 2.93
C ALA A 445 -11.34 6.38 2.93
N PRO A 446 -11.49 7.28 3.92
CA PRO A 446 -10.47 8.29 4.21
C PRO A 446 -9.22 7.66 4.84
N PRO A 447 -8.03 8.28 4.72
CA PRO A 447 -6.84 7.83 5.44
C PRO A 447 -7.03 7.92 6.97
N ILE A 448 -6.36 7.04 7.70
CA ILE A 448 -6.27 7.06 9.16
C ILE A 448 -4.93 7.67 9.60
N TYR A 449 -4.94 8.37 10.74
CA TYR A 449 -3.78 9.02 11.31
C TYR A 449 -3.57 8.56 12.75
N PHE A 450 -2.33 8.64 13.22
CA PHE A 450 -1.97 8.33 14.60
C PHE A 450 -1.42 9.56 15.31
N ALA A 451 -1.78 9.71 16.58
CA ALA A 451 -1.37 10.86 17.39
C ALA A 451 0.14 10.88 17.67
N SER A 452 0.77 9.70 17.73
CA SER A 452 2.18 9.51 18.08
C SER A 452 2.83 8.46 17.17
N SER A 453 4.12 8.66 16.86
CA SER A 453 4.93 7.63 16.22
C SER A 453 5.27 6.55 17.23
N GLY A 454 5.40 5.31 16.79
CA GLY A 454 5.76 4.19 17.65
C GLY A 454 4.69 3.10 17.70
N PRO A 455 4.77 2.21 18.71
CA PRO A 455 3.87 1.07 18.83
C PRO A 455 2.40 1.50 18.94
N GLN A 456 1.56 0.86 18.14
CA GLN A 456 0.12 0.97 18.13
C GLN A 456 -0.48 -0.43 18.24
N THR A 457 -1.66 -0.51 18.81
CA THR A 457 -2.50 -1.71 18.82
C THR A 457 -3.66 -1.48 17.87
N LEU A 458 -3.87 -2.42 16.96
CA LEU A 458 -5.10 -2.57 16.19
C LEU A 458 -5.90 -3.71 16.82
N ARG A 459 -7.17 -3.44 17.12
CA ARG A 459 -8.14 -4.40 17.63
C ARG A 459 -9.17 -4.69 16.55
N ILE A 460 -9.38 -5.96 16.26
CA ILE A 460 -10.45 -6.42 15.39
C ILE A 460 -11.51 -7.12 16.24
N GLN A 461 -12.67 -6.49 16.34
CA GLN A 461 -13.86 -7.00 17.02
C GLN A 461 -14.81 -7.63 15.99
N GLN A 462 -15.42 -8.75 16.36
CA GLN A 462 -16.51 -9.35 15.59
C GLN A 462 -17.67 -8.35 15.40
N ARG A 463 -18.10 -8.13 14.15
CA ARG A 463 -19.37 -7.45 13.84
C ARG A 463 -20.42 -8.46 13.39
N GLU A 464 -20.01 -9.38 12.53
CA GLU A 464 -20.70 -10.65 12.22
C GLU A 464 -19.76 -11.83 12.54
N ASP A 465 -20.31 -13.01 12.84
CA ASP A 465 -19.55 -14.27 12.88
C ASP A 465 -19.29 -14.81 11.46
N GLY A 466 -18.58 -15.93 11.33
CA GLY A 466 -18.25 -16.54 10.04
C GLY A 466 -17.11 -15.87 9.27
N VAL A 467 -16.57 -14.75 9.74
CA VAL A 467 -15.46 -14.05 9.08
C VAL A 467 -14.10 -14.69 9.38
N SER A 468 -13.21 -14.62 8.40
CA SER A 468 -11.81 -15.05 8.51
C SER A 468 -10.87 -13.97 8.02
N ILE A 469 -9.70 -13.86 8.64
CA ILE A 469 -8.67 -12.88 8.32
C ILE A 469 -7.30 -13.56 8.35
N ASP A 470 -6.46 -13.31 7.34
CA ASP A 470 -5.07 -13.78 7.33
C ASP A 470 -4.05 -12.63 7.35
N GLN A 471 -4.36 -11.49 6.75
CA GLN A 471 -3.45 -10.34 6.67
C GLN A 471 -4.13 -9.01 6.94
N VAL A 472 -3.36 -8.09 7.53
CA VAL A 472 -3.69 -6.68 7.68
C VAL A 472 -2.54 -5.85 7.11
N VAL A 473 -2.85 -4.84 6.30
CA VAL A 473 -1.87 -3.89 5.78
C VAL A 473 -2.25 -2.49 6.23
N LEU A 474 -1.31 -1.78 6.87
CA LEU A 474 -1.38 -0.33 7.00
C LEU A 474 -0.37 0.30 6.06
N SER A 475 -0.89 0.94 5.02
CA SER A 475 -0.06 1.47 3.95
C SER A 475 -0.02 2.98 3.96
N PRO A 476 1.16 3.59 4.13
CA PRO A 476 1.36 5.00 3.89
C PRO A 476 1.87 5.32 2.47
N SER A 477 2.08 4.32 1.61
CA SER A 477 2.64 4.55 0.28
C SER A 477 2.02 3.69 -0.82
N ALA A 478 2.55 2.50 -1.07
CA ALA A 478 2.25 1.65 -2.22
C ALA A 478 0.76 1.33 -2.33
N TYR A 479 0.10 1.15 -1.19
CA TYR A 479 -1.32 0.83 -1.09
C TYR A 479 -2.12 1.96 -0.45
N LEU A 480 -1.61 3.21 -0.42
CA LEU A 480 -2.35 4.32 0.18
C LEU A 480 -3.66 4.61 -0.58
N THR A 481 -3.63 4.43 -1.90
CA THR A 481 -4.74 4.73 -2.81
C THR A 481 -5.19 3.53 -3.65
N VAL A 482 -4.58 2.37 -3.47
CA VAL A 482 -4.88 1.13 -4.24
C VAL A 482 -4.76 -0.07 -3.32
N ALA A 483 -5.60 -1.10 -3.51
CA ALA A 483 -5.59 -2.30 -2.68
C ALA A 483 -4.29 -3.12 -2.84
N PRO A 484 -3.81 -3.80 -1.78
CA PRO A 484 -2.66 -4.69 -1.85
C PRO A 484 -2.85 -5.91 -2.77
N GLY A 485 -4.09 -6.26 -3.07
CA GLY A 485 -4.42 -7.35 -3.98
C GLY A 485 -5.85 -7.23 -4.47
N ALA A 486 -6.35 -8.32 -5.06
CA ALA A 486 -7.73 -8.40 -5.50
C ALA A 486 -8.69 -8.39 -4.30
N SER A 487 -9.93 -7.97 -4.50
CA SER A 487 -10.93 -7.98 -3.44
C SER A 487 -11.77 -9.28 -3.40
N LYS A 488 -11.57 -10.19 -4.37
CA LYS A 488 -12.08 -11.57 -4.36
C LYS A 488 -11.09 -12.54 -5.00
N ASN A 489 -11.18 -13.81 -4.60
CA ASN A 489 -10.22 -14.91 -4.82
C ASN A 489 -8.76 -14.46 -4.94
N ASP A 490 -8.38 -13.52 -4.08
CA ASP A 490 -7.04 -13.02 -4.01
C ASP A 490 -6.09 -14.11 -3.55
N SER A 491 -4.88 -14.10 -4.10
CA SER A 491 -3.79 -15.00 -3.70
C SER A 491 -2.56 -14.22 -3.23
N THR A 492 -2.68 -12.90 -3.05
CA THR A 492 -1.56 -12.03 -2.75
C THR A 492 -1.16 -12.18 -1.29
N ILE A 493 -0.06 -12.88 -1.05
CA ILE A 493 0.54 -13.02 0.27
C ILE A 493 1.77 -12.12 0.35
N TYR A 494 1.76 -11.26 1.36
CA TYR A 494 2.91 -10.46 1.73
C TYR A 494 3.60 -11.18 2.86
N THR A 495 4.93 -11.22 2.81
CA THR A 495 5.69 -11.54 4.02
C THR A 495 5.26 -10.55 5.09
N ALA A 496 4.95 -11.03 6.30
CA ALA A 496 4.75 -10.13 7.42
C ALA A 496 5.94 -9.18 7.44
N SER A 497 5.70 -7.92 7.78
CA SER A 497 6.81 -7.08 8.16
C SER A 497 7.46 -7.82 9.33
N SER A 498 8.57 -8.51 9.07
CA SER A 498 9.51 -8.82 10.13
C SER A 498 9.64 -7.51 10.90
N GLU A 499 9.60 -7.52 12.23
CA GLU A 499 10.32 -6.48 12.96
C GLU A 499 11.65 -6.34 12.23
N SER A 500 11.82 -5.25 11.47
CA SER A 500 12.73 -5.29 10.32
C SER A 500 14.09 -5.64 10.87
N SER A 501 14.59 -6.84 10.55
CA SER A 501 15.93 -7.22 10.97
C SER A 501 16.87 -6.22 10.33
N SER A 502 17.67 -5.59 11.18
CA SER A 502 19.02 -5.11 10.90
C SER A 502 19.69 -5.83 9.71
N PRO A 503 20.50 -5.13 8.89
CA PRO A 503 21.39 -5.79 7.92
C PRO A 503 22.33 -6.80 8.61
N ALA A 504 22.64 -7.90 7.90
CA ALA A 504 23.64 -8.90 8.27
C ALA A 504 25.06 -8.30 8.45
N PRO A 505 25.96 -8.96 9.20
CA PRO A 505 26.77 -8.33 10.23
C PRO A 505 28.16 -7.84 9.79
N ALA A 506 28.54 -6.64 10.23
CA ALA A 506 29.87 -6.42 10.81
C ALA A 506 29.77 -6.79 12.31
N PRO A 507 30.83 -7.31 12.93
CA PRO A 507 30.76 -8.31 14.00
C PRO A 507 29.94 -7.88 15.23
N VAL A 508 29.14 -8.83 15.71
CA VAL A 508 28.28 -8.80 16.92
C VAL A 508 29.12 -8.50 18.18
N PRO A 509 28.67 -7.60 19.08
CA PRO A 509 27.99 -8.02 20.32
C PRO A 509 26.57 -7.42 20.52
N PRO A 510 25.73 -7.94 21.43
CA PRO A 510 24.30 -8.18 21.20
C PRO A 510 23.27 -7.30 21.97
N THR A 511 21.99 -7.51 21.62
CA THR A 511 20.67 -7.29 22.29
C THR A 511 20.11 -5.87 22.51
N GLY A 512 18.95 -5.60 21.85
CA GLY A 512 17.67 -5.37 22.53
C GLY A 512 17.14 -3.93 22.56
N GLY A 513 16.06 -3.66 21.80
CA GLY A 513 15.15 -2.53 21.95
C GLY A 513 15.72 -1.18 21.52
N GLY A 514 14.98 -0.41 20.71
CA GLY A 514 15.24 1.03 20.57
C GLY A 514 15.17 1.79 21.90
N GLU A 515 14.76 1.11 22.98
CA GLU A 515 14.68 1.58 24.35
C GLU A 515 15.88 1.08 25.17
N ILE A 516 16.73 2.01 25.54
CA ILE A 516 17.81 1.76 26.49
C ILE A 516 17.30 2.15 27.87
N VAL A 517 16.88 1.17 28.67
CA VAL A 517 16.42 1.39 30.05
C VAL A 517 17.57 1.13 31.01
N LEU A 518 17.93 2.14 31.80
CA LEU A 518 19.01 2.10 32.77
C LEU A 518 18.46 2.35 34.15
N TYR A 519 18.72 1.42 35.07
CA TYR A 519 18.32 1.55 36.46
C TYR A 519 19.44 2.27 37.20
N ALA A 520 19.13 3.36 37.88
CA ALA A 520 20.09 4.07 38.72
C ALA A 520 20.67 3.15 39.79
N ALA A 521 19.88 2.19 40.27
CA ALA A 521 20.31 1.08 41.12
C ALA A 521 21.43 0.20 40.53
N ASN A 522 21.91 0.42 39.31
CA ASN A 522 23.10 -0.28 38.80
C ASN A 522 24.36 0.60 38.80
N ALA A 523 24.23 1.89 39.10
CA ALA A 523 25.34 2.84 39.12
C ALA A 523 26.17 2.76 40.41
N GLN A 524 27.48 2.96 40.29
CA GLN A 524 28.34 3.20 41.45
C GLN A 524 28.63 4.70 41.55
N PRO A 525 28.19 5.39 42.62
CA PRO A 525 28.51 6.81 42.77
C PRO A 525 29.99 6.99 43.07
N VAL A 526 30.56 8.03 42.46
CA VAL A 526 31.91 8.53 42.69
C VAL A 526 31.80 9.80 43.53
N GLY A 527 32.69 9.97 44.51
CA GLY A 527 32.64 11.09 45.45
C GLY A 527 31.64 10.85 46.58
N THR A 528 31.17 11.93 47.22
CA THR A 528 30.37 11.85 48.45
C THR A 528 28.98 12.48 48.35
N ALA A 529 28.65 13.16 47.24
CA ALA A 529 27.35 13.83 47.12
C ALA A 529 26.22 12.84 46.74
N TRP A 530 26.50 11.87 45.87
CA TRP A 530 25.52 10.86 45.48
C TRP A 530 25.62 9.63 46.38
N ARG A 531 24.47 9.17 46.88
CA ARG A 531 24.35 7.89 47.58
C ARG A 531 23.25 7.03 46.99
N ARG A 532 23.46 5.73 47.05
CA ARG A 532 22.46 4.73 46.75
C ARG A 532 21.64 4.46 48.00
N GLU A 533 20.33 4.66 47.93
CA GLU A 533 19.40 4.49 49.05
C GLU A 533 18.32 3.47 48.66
N ALA A 534 17.97 2.56 49.58
CA ALA A 534 16.87 1.63 49.36
C ALA A 534 15.54 2.39 49.33
N ASP A 535 14.69 2.07 48.36
CA ASP A 535 13.41 2.73 48.15
C ASP A 535 12.46 1.76 47.46
N GLY A 536 11.37 1.41 48.13
CA GLY A 536 10.42 0.38 47.65
C GLY A 536 9.65 0.80 46.40
N ASP A 537 9.56 2.11 46.13
CA ASP A 537 8.84 2.66 44.98
C ASP A 537 9.77 2.92 43.79
N ALA A 538 11.08 2.73 43.98
CA ALA A 538 12.11 2.93 42.96
C ALA A 538 12.33 1.67 42.11
N ALA A 539 12.60 1.88 40.82
CA ALA A 539 13.04 0.83 39.92
C ALA A 539 14.29 0.09 40.46
N GLY A 540 14.21 -1.23 40.56
CA GLY A 540 15.28 -2.05 41.14
C GLY A 540 15.41 -1.94 42.67
N GLY A 541 14.44 -1.34 43.35
CA GLY A 541 14.38 -1.24 44.81
C GLY A 541 15.35 -0.25 45.44
N ALA A 542 16.00 0.60 44.64
CA ALA A 542 16.90 1.63 45.12
C ALA A 542 16.96 2.83 44.17
N ARG A 543 17.23 4.01 44.74
CA ARG A 543 17.45 5.26 44.01
C ARG A 543 18.89 5.74 44.19
N LEU A 544 19.39 6.53 43.23
CA LEU A 544 20.54 7.39 43.44
C LEU A 544 20.03 8.75 43.86
N TRP A 545 20.48 9.21 45.01
CA TRP A 545 20.00 10.40 45.68
C TRP A 545 21.18 11.30 46.04
N ASN A 546 21.06 12.57 45.69
CA ASN A 546 21.93 13.64 46.18
C ASN A 546 21.18 14.37 47.31
N PRO A 547 21.54 14.21 48.59
CA PRO A 547 20.79 14.79 49.70
C PRO A 547 20.82 16.31 49.69
N ASP A 548 19.67 16.94 49.96
CA ASP A 548 19.61 18.38 50.19
C ASP A 548 20.48 18.77 51.41
N GLN A 549 21.55 19.51 51.13
CA GLN A 549 22.48 20.13 52.08
C GLN A 549 22.45 21.66 51.95
N GLY A 550 21.49 22.21 51.21
CA GLY A 550 21.42 23.64 50.88
C GLY A 550 22.55 24.11 49.98
N ALA A 551 23.10 23.24 49.12
CA ALA A 551 24.14 23.62 48.18
C ALA A 551 23.59 24.59 47.11
N ALA A 552 24.43 25.55 46.69
CA ALA A 552 24.02 26.48 45.64
C ALA A 552 23.90 25.77 44.29
N LYS A 553 22.86 26.10 43.52
CA LYS A 553 22.68 25.66 42.13
C LYS A 553 23.91 25.99 41.28
N LEU A 554 24.48 24.98 40.63
CA LEU A 554 25.62 25.14 39.76
C LEU A 554 25.19 25.68 38.38
N PRO A 555 25.89 26.69 37.84
CA PRO A 555 25.50 27.31 36.56
C PRO A 555 25.92 26.48 35.33
N ALA A 556 26.88 25.56 35.48
CA ALA A 556 27.36 24.70 34.41
C ALA A 556 27.92 23.38 34.94
N ALA A 557 27.95 22.37 34.08
CA ALA A 557 28.63 21.11 34.29
C ALA A 557 30.16 21.31 34.43
N ALA A 558 30.80 20.52 35.30
CA ALA A 558 32.26 20.49 35.37
C ALA A 558 32.83 19.46 34.38
N ALA A 559 33.99 19.77 33.80
CA ALA A 559 34.75 18.82 32.97
C ALA A 559 35.27 17.62 33.79
N ALA A 560 35.65 17.87 35.05
CA ALA A 560 36.12 16.86 36.00
C ALA A 560 35.42 17.04 37.37
N PRO A 561 34.16 16.60 37.50
CA PRO A 561 33.41 16.73 38.75
C PRO A 561 33.98 15.84 39.85
N GLY A 562 33.99 16.36 41.09
CA GLY A 562 34.40 15.59 42.28
C GLY A 562 33.37 14.59 42.77
N SER A 563 32.11 14.68 42.29
CA SER A 563 31.03 13.74 42.64
C SER A 563 30.03 13.58 41.49
N TYR A 564 29.73 12.33 41.11
CA TYR A 564 28.85 11.98 39.99
C TYR A 564 28.48 10.48 40.06
N PHE A 565 27.59 10.01 39.19
CA PHE A 565 27.47 8.58 38.91
C PHE A 565 27.38 8.34 37.40
N GLU A 566 27.75 7.13 37.00
CA GLU A 566 27.78 6.72 35.59
C GLU A 566 27.07 5.40 35.38
N LEU A 567 26.48 5.26 34.20
CA LEU A 567 25.91 4.02 33.69
C LEU A 567 26.42 3.81 32.27
N THR A 568 26.76 2.58 31.94
CA THR A 568 27.15 2.19 30.59
C THR A 568 25.97 1.57 29.86
N PHE A 569 25.85 1.87 28.57
CA PHE A 569 24.80 1.35 27.71
C PHE A 569 25.32 1.19 26.28
N SER A 570 24.55 0.51 25.43
CA SER A 570 24.86 0.43 24.00
C SER A 570 23.92 1.34 23.22
N ALA A 571 24.45 2.16 22.31
CA ALA A 571 23.67 3.04 21.45
C ALA A 571 24.06 2.88 19.98
N GLU A 572 23.15 3.17 19.07
CA GLU A 572 23.41 3.21 17.62
C GLU A 572 23.82 4.62 17.19
N ALA A 573 24.76 4.71 16.24
CA ALA A 573 25.16 6.00 15.67
C ALA A 573 24.07 6.60 14.78
N GLY A 574 23.99 7.92 14.75
CA GLY A 574 23.17 8.67 13.79
C GLY A 574 21.66 8.65 14.01
N GLY A 575 21.15 7.73 14.84
CA GLY A 575 19.75 7.69 15.27
C GLY A 575 19.43 8.72 16.36
N PRO A 576 18.21 9.30 16.37
CA PRO A 576 17.76 10.16 17.45
C PRO A 576 17.32 9.35 18.68
N TYR A 577 17.75 9.80 19.87
CA TYR A 577 17.28 9.30 21.16
C TYR A 577 16.63 10.42 21.97
N ARG A 578 15.43 10.17 22.49
CA ARG A 578 14.83 10.99 23.55
C ARG A 578 15.39 10.53 24.89
N LEU A 579 15.95 11.46 25.67
CA LEU A 579 16.35 11.20 27.04
C LEU A 579 15.13 11.39 27.95
N TRP A 580 14.71 10.36 28.69
CA TRP A 580 13.82 10.50 29.83
C TRP A 580 14.54 10.10 31.10
N ILE A 581 14.23 10.79 32.20
CA ILE A 581 14.70 10.43 33.53
C ILE A 581 13.50 10.46 34.46
N ARG A 582 13.35 9.42 35.27
CA ARG A 582 12.37 9.37 36.35
C ARG A 582 13.05 9.81 37.63
N GLY A 583 12.51 10.86 38.24
CA GLY A 583 13.11 11.46 39.42
C GLY A 583 12.10 11.96 40.43
N LYS A 584 12.60 12.30 41.62
CA LYS A 584 11.85 13.01 42.66
C LYS A 584 12.75 14.00 43.40
N ALA A 585 12.18 15.10 43.84
CA ALA A 585 12.88 16.14 44.59
C ALA A 585 12.59 16.03 46.09
N ASP A 586 13.60 16.20 46.93
CA ASP A 586 13.41 16.31 48.38
C ASP A 586 12.43 17.46 48.69
N ASN A 587 11.45 17.17 49.54
CA ASN A 587 10.34 18.06 49.91
C ASN A 587 9.49 18.57 48.73
N ASN A 588 9.57 17.93 47.55
CA ASN A 588 8.97 18.44 46.32
C ASN A 588 9.39 19.90 46.01
N ALA A 589 10.62 20.27 46.36
CA ALA A 589 11.14 21.62 46.17
C ALA A 589 11.73 21.78 44.77
N TRP A 590 11.34 22.85 44.06
CA TRP A 590 11.89 23.19 42.74
C TRP A 590 13.38 23.57 42.78
N THR A 591 13.93 23.87 43.96
CA THR A 591 15.38 24.06 44.14
C THR A 591 16.15 22.73 44.20
N ASN A 592 15.45 21.59 44.16
CA ASN A 592 16.01 20.26 44.40
C ASN A 592 15.74 19.28 43.24
N ASP A 593 15.48 19.78 42.04
CA ASP A 593 14.76 19.02 41.02
C ASP A 593 15.57 18.70 39.77
N SER A 594 16.83 19.16 39.70
CA SER A 594 17.59 19.13 38.45
C SER A 594 19.02 18.61 38.56
N ALA A 595 19.49 18.02 37.45
CA ALA A 595 20.84 17.49 37.31
C ALA A 595 21.41 17.78 35.91
N PHE A 596 22.74 17.79 35.80
CA PHE A 596 23.43 17.84 34.51
C PHE A 596 23.64 16.42 33.98
N VAL A 597 23.47 16.26 32.67
CA VAL A 597 23.62 14.99 31.96
C VAL A 597 24.66 15.14 30.85
N GLN A 598 25.64 14.23 30.82
CA GLN A 598 26.68 14.17 29.80
C GLN A 598 26.81 12.75 29.26
N PHE A 599 27.37 12.61 28.06
CA PHE A 599 27.64 11.33 27.43
C PHE A 599 29.08 11.22 26.91
N SER A 600 29.60 10.00 26.78
CA SER A 600 30.93 9.78 26.18
C SER A 600 30.95 10.09 24.67
N GLY A 601 29.85 9.81 23.95
CA GLY A 601 29.76 9.69 22.50
C GLY A 601 28.80 10.64 21.76
N SER A 602 28.16 11.58 22.45
CA SER A 602 27.05 12.35 21.88
C SER A 602 27.43 13.41 20.84
N VAL A 603 26.63 13.54 19.80
CA VAL A 603 26.79 14.56 18.75
C VAL A 603 25.47 15.29 18.53
N SER A 604 25.53 16.46 17.90
CA SER A 604 24.37 17.10 17.29
C SER A 604 23.91 16.29 16.07
N GLN A 605 22.72 16.61 15.54
CA GLN A 605 22.21 15.99 14.31
C GLN A 605 23.17 16.14 13.10
N SER A 606 24.00 17.19 13.07
CA SER A 606 25.01 17.43 12.04
C SER A 606 26.37 16.76 12.33
N GLY A 607 26.49 16.01 13.42
CA GLY A 607 27.69 15.25 13.78
C GLY A 607 28.73 16.02 14.62
N VAL A 608 28.39 17.22 15.13
CA VAL A 608 29.30 18.01 15.98
C VAL A 608 29.26 17.49 17.42
N ALA A 609 30.39 17.35 18.10
CA ALA A 609 30.42 16.87 19.48
C ALA A 609 29.65 17.82 20.44
N GLU A 610 28.72 17.26 21.22
CA GLU A 610 27.88 18.00 22.17
C GLU A 610 27.64 17.17 23.42
N TYR A 611 27.42 17.80 24.59
CA TYR A 611 27.13 17.15 25.88
C TYR A 611 28.18 16.12 26.33
N ARG A 612 29.46 16.34 26.00
CA ARG A 612 30.51 15.33 26.21
C ARG A 612 31.07 15.31 27.62
N ILE A 613 31.24 14.09 28.16
CA ILE A 613 32.06 13.83 29.35
C ILE A 613 33.47 14.39 29.13
N GLY A 614 34.03 15.03 30.16
CA GLY A 614 35.33 15.72 30.07
C GLY A 614 35.24 17.17 29.60
N THR A 615 34.04 17.68 29.37
CA THR A 615 33.80 19.09 28.98
C THR A 615 32.81 19.76 29.95
N THR A 616 32.60 21.07 29.80
CA THR A 616 31.53 21.79 30.52
C THR A 616 30.20 21.77 29.78
N SER A 617 30.11 21.13 28.61
CA SER A 617 28.87 20.99 27.84
C SER A 617 28.04 19.83 28.42
N ALA A 618 26.77 20.11 28.75
CA ALA A 618 25.81 19.14 29.28
C ALA A 618 24.39 19.55 28.88
N THR A 619 23.50 18.57 28.78
CA THR A 619 22.06 18.84 28.79
C THR A 619 21.55 18.83 30.22
N VAL A 620 20.40 19.46 30.47
CA VAL A 620 19.78 19.51 31.80
C VAL A 620 18.54 18.63 31.81
N PHE A 621 18.35 17.90 32.89
CA PHE A 621 17.08 17.29 33.26
C PHE A 621 16.51 18.06 34.47
N SER A 622 15.20 18.36 34.44
CA SER A 622 14.45 18.98 35.55
C SER A 622 13.17 18.18 35.74
N ILE A 623 12.81 17.85 36.98
CA ILE A 623 11.56 17.13 37.28
C ILE A 623 10.36 18.08 37.15
N GLU A 624 10.55 19.38 37.44
CA GLU A 624 9.52 20.38 37.20
C GLU A 624 9.45 20.66 35.70
N GLU A 625 8.30 20.32 35.11
CA GLU A 625 8.02 20.42 33.67
C GLU A 625 7.98 21.86 33.14
N GLY A 626 7.98 22.87 34.02
CA GLY A 626 7.95 24.28 33.69
C GLY A 626 7.75 25.14 34.92
N SER A 627 7.99 26.45 34.80
CA SER A 627 7.99 27.36 35.96
C SER A 627 6.65 27.37 36.67
N GLY A 628 6.61 26.90 37.92
CA GLY A 628 5.40 26.88 38.73
C GLY A 628 4.45 25.73 38.39
N ALA A 629 4.90 24.73 37.63
CA ALA A 629 4.13 23.51 37.38
C ALA A 629 4.01 22.62 38.63
N GLY A 630 4.86 22.88 39.64
CA GLY A 630 4.89 22.16 40.91
C GLY A 630 5.50 20.77 40.78
N LEU A 631 5.79 20.15 41.92
CA LEU A 631 6.44 18.85 42.03
C LEU A 631 5.63 17.95 42.97
N SER A 632 5.58 16.66 42.69
CA SER A 632 4.96 15.69 43.60
C SER A 632 5.44 14.28 43.31
N GLY A 633 6.15 13.68 44.27
CA GLY A 633 6.57 12.28 44.18
C GLY A 633 7.51 12.00 43.01
N TRP A 634 7.46 10.76 42.50
CA TRP A 634 8.18 10.35 41.29
C TRP A 634 7.54 10.95 40.05
N GLY A 635 8.35 11.35 39.07
CA GLY A 635 7.88 11.89 37.81
C GLY A 635 8.88 11.66 36.69
N TRP A 636 8.38 11.38 35.48
CA TRP A 636 9.18 11.31 34.26
C TRP A 636 9.30 12.68 33.61
N GLN A 637 10.52 13.12 33.30
CA GLN A 637 10.77 14.27 32.43
C GLN A 637 11.93 14.05 31.48
N ASP A 638 11.95 14.80 30.39
CA ASP A 638 13.05 14.81 29.43
C ASP A 638 14.03 15.95 29.72
N ASN A 639 14.89 16.23 28.75
CA ASN A 639 15.83 17.33 28.81
C ASN A 639 15.26 18.68 28.33
N GLY A 640 13.94 18.84 28.34
CA GLY A 640 13.23 20.07 28.03
C GLY A 640 12.68 20.79 29.27
N TYR A 641 12.21 22.02 29.08
CA TYR A 641 11.52 22.80 30.11
C TYR A 641 10.38 23.58 29.46
N SER A 642 9.15 23.32 29.88
CA SER A 642 7.88 23.74 29.26
C SER A 642 7.55 23.14 27.88
N ALA A 643 8.48 22.39 27.29
CA ALA A 643 8.33 21.66 26.02
C ALA A 643 9.40 20.56 25.95
N LEU A 644 9.25 19.59 25.03
CA LEU A 644 10.25 18.54 24.81
C LEU A 644 11.62 19.13 24.44
N GLY A 645 12.67 18.54 25.02
CA GLY A 645 14.06 18.92 24.79
C GLY A 645 14.61 18.53 23.42
N PRO A 646 15.87 18.87 23.12
CA PRO A 646 16.56 18.35 21.94
C PRO A 646 16.82 16.84 22.02
N LEU A 647 16.76 16.15 20.88
CA LEU A 647 17.12 14.74 20.76
C LEU A 647 18.64 14.56 20.90
N ILE A 648 19.05 13.42 21.45
CA ILE A 648 20.44 13.02 21.65
C ILE A 648 20.85 12.10 20.51
N TYR A 649 21.98 12.36 19.86
CA TYR A 649 22.55 11.49 18.83
C TYR A 649 23.91 10.99 19.28
N PHE A 650 24.37 9.86 18.75
CA PHE A 650 25.71 9.34 19.00
C PHE A 650 26.51 9.26 17.71
N GLY A 651 27.80 9.58 17.78
CA GLY A 651 28.68 9.57 16.60
C GLY A 651 29.20 8.18 16.21
N SER A 652 29.05 7.19 17.10
CA SER A 652 29.55 5.83 16.90
C SER A 652 28.62 4.82 17.58
N THR A 653 28.32 3.72 16.88
CA THR A 653 27.57 2.59 17.44
C THR A 653 28.42 1.87 18.47
N GLY A 654 27.80 1.39 19.54
CA GLY A 654 28.44 0.58 20.58
C GLY A 654 28.34 1.21 21.96
N SER A 655 29.27 0.84 22.83
CA SER A 655 29.23 1.24 24.24
C SER A 655 29.37 2.75 24.41
N GLN A 656 28.42 3.32 25.14
CA GLN A 656 28.36 4.69 25.59
C GLN A 656 28.27 4.73 27.11
N THR A 657 28.66 5.86 27.68
CA THR A 657 28.51 6.16 29.11
C THR A 657 27.63 7.39 29.24
N ILE A 658 26.61 7.32 30.09
CA ILE A 658 25.89 8.50 30.58
C ILE A 658 26.43 8.85 31.96
N ARG A 659 26.73 10.12 32.18
CA ARG A 659 27.16 10.68 33.46
C ARG A 659 26.13 11.67 33.96
N ILE A 660 25.74 11.51 35.22
CA ILE A 660 24.90 12.45 35.95
C ILE A 660 25.74 13.13 37.02
N GLN A 661 25.75 14.46 37.01
CA GLN A 661 26.40 15.27 38.04
C GLN A 661 25.44 16.30 38.62
N GLN A 662 25.79 16.78 39.82
CA GLN A 662 24.98 17.75 40.54
C GLN A 662 24.75 19.02 39.71
N ARG A 663 23.50 19.47 39.64
CA ARG A 663 23.15 20.85 39.29
C ARG A 663 22.58 21.53 40.52
N GLU A 664 21.59 20.88 41.12
CA GLU A 664 21.11 21.12 42.48
C GLU A 664 21.33 19.85 43.32
N ASP A 665 21.34 19.99 44.65
CA ASP A 665 21.16 18.86 45.56
C ASP A 665 19.67 18.55 45.77
N GLY A 666 19.35 17.60 46.65
CA GLY A 666 17.98 17.13 46.91
C GLY A 666 17.33 16.26 45.83
N VAL A 667 17.97 16.07 44.66
CA VAL A 667 17.41 15.28 43.55
C VAL A 667 17.63 13.78 43.73
N SER A 668 16.63 13.00 43.35
CA SER A 668 16.67 11.53 43.28
C SER A 668 16.33 11.03 41.89
N ILE A 669 17.00 9.96 41.46
CA ILE A 669 16.80 9.29 40.18
C ILE A 669 16.76 7.78 40.40
N ASP A 670 15.78 7.09 39.82
CA ASP A 670 15.70 5.62 39.84
C ASP A 670 15.80 5.00 38.44
N GLN A 671 15.34 5.70 37.40
CA GLN A 671 15.39 5.22 36.02
C GLN A 671 15.80 6.31 35.03
N ILE A 672 16.52 5.88 33.99
CA ILE A 672 16.92 6.68 32.84
C ILE A 672 16.56 5.87 31.59
N VAL A 673 15.97 6.51 30.60
CA VAL A 673 15.62 5.90 29.31
C VAL A 673 16.22 6.73 28.19
N LEU A 674 16.98 6.10 27.30
CA LEU A 674 17.29 6.67 25.99
C LEU A 674 16.45 5.93 24.96
N SER A 675 15.43 6.62 24.48
CA SER A 675 14.39 6.07 23.62
C SER A 675 14.58 6.50 22.17
N ALA A 676 14.86 5.57 21.29
CA ALA A 676 14.76 5.75 19.85
C ALA A 676 13.38 5.35 19.29
N GLY A 677 12.47 4.78 20.11
CA GLY A 677 11.18 4.25 19.67
C GLY A 677 10.00 4.68 20.53
N THR A 678 9.55 3.78 21.42
CA THR A 678 8.31 3.84 22.20
C THR A 678 8.11 5.16 22.93
N TYR A 679 9.17 5.71 23.51
CA TYR A 679 9.12 6.93 24.29
C TYR A 679 9.71 8.13 23.53
N LEU A 680 9.91 8.06 22.20
CA LEU A 680 10.62 9.13 21.48
C LEU A 680 9.90 10.49 21.58
N SER A 681 8.56 10.47 21.64
CA SER A 681 7.70 11.65 21.67
C SER A 681 6.84 11.80 22.93
N SER A 682 6.88 10.84 23.85
CA SER A 682 6.09 10.87 25.09
C SER A 682 6.81 10.15 26.23
N ALA A 683 6.67 10.66 27.44
CA ALA A 683 7.26 10.09 28.65
C ALA A 683 6.75 8.66 28.91
N PRO A 684 7.55 7.79 29.55
CA PRO A 684 7.10 6.46 29.96
C PRO A 684 5.92 6.45 30.94
N GLY A 685 5.83 7.47 31.78
CA GLY A 685 4.80 7.63 32.79
C GLY A 685 4.50 9.09 33.08
N ALA A 686 3.76 9.36 34.15
CA ALA A 686 3.34 10.72 34.49
C ALA A 686 4.52 11.60 34.96
N GLY A 687 4.39 12.92 34.83
CA GLY A 687 5.36 13.88 35.38
C GLY A 687 5.29 14.05 36.90
N LYS A 688 4.27 13.48 37.56
CA LYS A 688 4.03 13.58 39.01
C LYS A 688 3.33 12.33 39.54
N ASN A 689 3.63 11.94 40.77
CA ASN A 689 3.08 10.76 41.46
C ASN A 689 3.06 9.49 40.59
N ASP A 690 4.06 9.36 39.73
CA ASP A 690 4.17 8.28 38.78
C ASP A 690 4.59 6.98 39.46
N THR A 691 4.03 5.87 39.00
CA THR A 691 4.33 4.51 39.46
C THR A 691 4.90 3.64 38.34
N THR A 692 5.20 4.22 37.18
CA THR A 692 5.61 3.48 35.99
C THR A 692 7.09 3.13 36.05
N ILE A 693 7.37 1.83 36.10
CA ILE A 693 8.71 1.26 36.07
C ILE A 693 8.86 0.45 34.78
N LEU A 694 9.80 0.84 33.93
CA LEU A 694 10.16 0.07 32.74
C LEU A 694 11.09 -1.08 33.09
N ARG A 695 11.11 -2.16 32.31
CA ARG A 695 11.97 -3.33 32.56
C ARG A 695 12.91 -3.62 31.40
#